data_AF-A0A9X7JNR0-F1
#
_entry.id   AF-A0A9X7JNR0-F1
#
_cell.length_a   1.000
_cell.length_b   1.000
_cell.length_c   1.000
_cell.angle_alpha   90.00
_cell.angle_beta   90.00
_cell.angle_gamma   90.00
#
_symmetry.space_group_name_H-M   'P 1'
#
loop_
_entity.id
_entity.type
_entity.pdbx_description
1 polymer ?
#
loop_
_entity_poly.entity_id
_entity_poly.type
_entity_poly.pdbx_seq_one_letter_code
_entity_poly.pdbx_strand_id
1 'polypeptide(L)'
;MTQPAAAGDTPRFSVHFHDNHIPAAPGGLYTITLDHTVSGDKVGSDNLPAARQQFEIRSPQFTLDDSFVHALHPAPAASGAFEYVLPHITLSRLILPWERALDPAEPGLPWLALLLFAEEELPDDPKAQGHVRTRTVRELLTTTGDVLAPDITLDAEVPPELHDSSCATIDVPADIFAALVPRRTDLTHLCHVRKVTDRHAARVRRGGEELEAGDYAVVVGNRFPRTAGRYAAHLVSLEGFAAHLDGTRPGPSVVRMVSLRAWSFEAAPDANAHFATLIRHMADDPAGLGLRLRPQATATAAANPATERLDLGYVPVDHALPSGEHSFAWYRGPFTPGIAQTVPVPGSGHYQHADEALIYLTDTGVFDVSYASAFTLGRALALSDATLAATVSAFRARSRRLAHRALTRGRTGPHPARDRFHELIEDGLSARLHTAATTPTATGSTAATPAPRRAATGVPRPRTAAALHDHLRTGATRALLRTALAAPLAPLAGALDQVALLAATPFGHLVPDARMLPPESLRFFHVDAQWCAALRDGVLSTGIGTSLDAAVNDIARETLDPPRRLSGLLMRSALVKGWPDVVIEPQRTGPAGTDPQLLDIVHRVIIGPDLLLCLVDGVPDQVVFREPHEGIHFGIDEGDRIGLRRLTDPVGDSLRQAFPPEGEAGMSRFLRPAGEGGTPEILDVGTGTDALVPAMTAALRAAGQLDPDAPLGPGALAVELVNAPQRIAFTPDPAGQS
;
A
#
# COMPACT_ATOMS: atom_id res chain seq x y z
N MET A 1 17.96 -6.66 -34.78
CA MET A 1 18.76 -5.65 -34.08
C MET A 1 18.04 -5.31 -32.80
N THR A 2 18.60 -5.80 -31.69
CA THR A 2 18.46 -5.35 -30.29
C THR A 2 17.06 -5.01 -29.77
N GLN A 3 16.44 -6.08 -29.27
CA GLN A 3 15.49 -6.10 -28.15
C GLN A 3 16.07 -5.33 -26.94
N PRO A 4 15.31 -4.46 -26.26
CA PRO A 4 15.69 -4.03 -24.92
C PRO A 4 15.47 -5.20 -23.96
N ALA A 5 16.49 -5.51 -23.17
CA ALA A 5 16.45 -6.53 -22.14
C ALA A 5 15.32 -6.23 -21.15
N ALA A 6 14.55 -7.25 -20.81
CA ALA A 6 13.60 -7.23 -19.72
C ALA A 6 14.37 -7.02 -18.40
N ALA A 7 14.11 -5.92 -17.72
CA ALA A 7 14.58 -5.69 -16.37
C ALA A 7 13.70 -6.52 -15.43
N GLY A 8 14.29 -7.52 -14.77
CA GLY A 8 13.77 -8.01 -13.50
C GLY A 8 13.65 -6.82 -12.55
N ASP A 9 12.55 -6.75 -11.81
CA ASP A 9 12.19 -5.60 -10.99
C ASP A 9 13.30 -5.35 -9.96
N THR A 10 14.14 -4.36 -10.26
CA THR A 10 15.32 -4.02 -9.46
C THR A 10 14.85 -3.03 -8.40
N PRO A 11 15.16 -3.24 -7.10
CA PRO A 11 14.65 -2.37 -6.04
C PRO A 11 15.01 -0.91 -6.31
N ARG A 12 14.00 -0.02 -6.16
CA ARG A 12 14.13 1.43 -6.43
C ARG A 12 15.29 2.06 -5.65
N PHE A 13 15.53 1.61 -4.43
CA PHE A 13 16.63 2.08 -3.58
C PHE A 13 17.63 0.96 -3.32
N SER A 14 18.92 1.31 -3.33
CA SER A 14 20.02 0.47 -2.85
C SER A 14 20.57 1.09 -1.57
N VAL A 15 20.55 0.34 -0.48
CA VAL A 15 20.98 0.80 0.85
C VAL A 15 22.29 0.12 1.20
N HIS A 16 23.27 0.92 1.61
CA HIS A 16 24.58 0.47 2.04
C HIS A 16 24.82 0.90 3.48
N PHE A 17 25.24 -0.05 4.31
CA PHE A 17 25.63 0.19 5.69
C PHE A 17 27.16 0.21 5.79
N HIS A 18 27.70 1.24 6.43
CA HIS A 18 29.15 1.34 6.71
C HIS A 18 29.37 1.52 8.21
N ASP A 19 30.50 1.03 8.71
CA ASP A 19 30.78 1.00 10.15
C ASP A 19 30.87 2.39 10.78
N ASN A 20 31.52 3.34 10.11
CA ASN A 20 31.68 4.71 10.60
C ASN A 20 32.07 5.68 9.48
N HIS A 21 32.02 6.97 9.80
CA HIS A 21 32.63 8.02 8.98
C HIS A 21 33.42 8.98 9.88
N ILE A 22 34.64 8.59 10.23
CA ILE A 22 35.52 9.36 11.11
C ILE A 22 36.07 10.58 10.35
N PRO A 23 35.87 11.83 10.83
CA PRO A 23 36.47 13.00 10.21
C PRO A 23 37.98 13.02 10.39
N ALA A 24 38.71 13.56 9.40
CA ALA A 24 40.17 13.64 9.44
C ALA A 24 40.71 14.51 10.59
N ALA A 25 39.93 15.48 11.05
CA ALA A 25 40.19 16.31 12.21
C ALA A 25 38.87 16.49 12.99
N PRO A 26 38.78 16.08 14.28
CA PRO A 26 37.60 16.30 15.10
C PRO A 26 37.35 17.80 15.36
N GLY A 27 36.20 18.13 15.93
CA GLY A 27 35.93 19.49 16.41
C GLY A 27 36.92 19.89 17.50
N GLY A 28 37.44 21.12 17.43
CA GLY A 28 38.45 21.62 18.37
C GLY A 28 39.25 22.81 17.84
N LEU A 29 40.17 23.29 18.67
CA LEU A 29 41.12 24.35 18.36
C LEU A 29 42.40 23.75 17.75
N TYR A 30 42.79 24.28 16.59
CA TYR A 30 43.94 23.81 15.85
C TYR A 30 44.91 24.95 15.60
N THR A 31 46.21 24.64 15.59
CA THR A 31 47.27 25.57 15.20
C THR A 31 47.98 25.06 13.96
N ILE A 32 47.82 25.77 12.83
CA ILE A 32 48.65 25.57 11.64
C ILE A 32 50.02 26.18 11.93
N THR A 33 51.06 25.37 11.87
CA THR A 33 52.45 25.84 11.97
C THR A 33 53.12 25.68 10.61
N LEU A 34 53.60 26.78 10.04
CA LEU A 34 54.34 26.81 8.79
C LEU A 34 55.81 27.08 9.10
N ASP A 35 56.64 26.04 8.90
CA ASP A 35 58.10 26.13 8.95
C ASP A 35 58.66 26.31 7.54
N HIS A 36 59.61 27.24 7.37
CA HIS A 36 60.27 27.48 6.09
C HIS A 36 61.77 27.28 6.24
N THR A 37 62.31 26.33 5.49
CA THR A 37 63.75 26.08 5.38
C THR A 37 64.28 26.61 4.05
N VAL A 38 65.29 27.47 4.08
CA VAL A 38 65.97 27.98 2.88
C VAL A 38 67.40 27.42 2.86
N SER A 39 67.80 26.78 1.76
CA SER A 39 69.13 26.19 1.61
C SER A 39 69.90 26.79 0.43
N GLY A 40 71.17 27.15 0.64
CA GLY A 40 72.10 27.56 -0.42
C GLY A 40 73.43 28.10 0.09
N ASP A 41 74.45 28.16 -0.78
CA ASP A 41 75.85 28.47 -0.45
C ASP A 41 76.09 29.89 0.11
N LYS A 42 75.05 30.74 0.08
CA LYS A 42 75.05 32.13 0.58
C LYS A 42 73.94 32.40 1.60
N VAL A 43 73.29 31.35 2.11
CA VAL A 43 72.22 31.44 3.11
C VAL A 43 72.81 31.08 4.48
N GLY A 44 72.56 31.92 5.50
CA GLY A 44 73.02 31.67 6.87
C GLY A 44 72.29 30.47 7.52
N SER A 45 72.77 30.02 8.68
CA SER A 45 72.18 28.89 9.42
C SER A 45 70.92 29.24 10.24
N ASP A 46 70.45 30.48 10.15
CA ASP A 46 69.33 30.97 10.96
C ASP A 46 67.99 30.54 10.34
N ASN A 47 67.18 29.83 11.13
CA ASN A 47 65.83 29.42 10.71
C ASN A 47 64.90 30.64 10.66
N LEU A 48 64.04 30.69 9.63
CA LEU A 48 62.94 31.65 9.60
C LEU A 48 61.96 31.36 10.75
N PRO A 49 61.39 32.38 11.40
CA PRO A 49 60.41 32.16 12.45
C PRO A 49 59.18 31.45 11.90
N ALA A 50 58.72 30.41 12.61
CA ALA A 50 57.53 29.66 12.24
C ALA A 50 56.31 30.58 12.25
N ALA A 51 55.55 30.61 11.15
CA ALA A 51 54.27 31.29 11.11
C ALA A 51 53.21 30.37 11.73
N ARG A 52 52.48 30.87 12.73
CA ARG A 52 51.42 30.12 13.41
C ARG A 52 50.07 30.79 13.17
N GLN A 53 49.07 30.02 12.77
CA GLN A 53 47.70 30.47 12.65
C GLN A 53 46.77 29.52 13.40
N GLN A 54 46.03 30.05 14.36
CA GLN A 54 44.99 29.29 15.06
C GLN A 54 43.68 29.33 14.26
N PHE A 55 42.95 28.22 14.25
CA PHE A 55 41.59 28.13 13.72
C PHE A 55 40.78 27.12 14.53
N GLU A 56 39.46 27.26 14.52
CA GLU A 56 38.53 26.38 15.24
C GLU A 56 37.68 25.58 14.24
N ILE A 57 37.60 24.26 14.44
CA ILE A 57 36.60 23.42 13.78
C ILE A 57 35.38 23.35 14.70
N ARG A 58 34.32 24.08 14.35
CA ARG A 58 33.08 24.11 15.14
C ARG A 58 32.28 22.82 14.98
N SER A 59 31.91 22.22 16.10
CA SER A 59 31.04 21.04 16.19
C SER A 59 29.95 21.28 17.24
N PRO A 60 28.75 20.70 17.07
CA PRO A 60 27.72 20.74 18.12
C PRO A 60 28.24 20.10 19.41
N GLN A 61 28.02 20.74 20.56
CA GLN A 61 28.51 20.27 21.86
C GLN A 61 27.40 20.23 22.92
N PHE A 62 26.70 21.35 23.13
CA PHE A 62 25.67 21.47 24.17
C PHE A 62 24.23 21.58 23.62
N THR A 63 24.09 21.85 22.32
CA THR A 63 22.82 21.97 21.60
C THR A 63 22.95 21.32 20.22
N LEU A 64 21.82 20.87 19.68
CA LEU A 64 21.72 20.28 18.35
C LEU A 64 20.75 21.10 17.50
N ASP A 65 21.14 21.37 16.25
CA ASP A 65 20.26 22.01 15.28
C ASP A 65 19.24 20.98 14.75
N ASP A 66 17.95 21.34 14.77
CA ASP A 66 16.86 20.47 14.33
C ASP A 66 17.01 20.04 12.86
N SER A 67 17.70 20.82 12.01
CA SER A 67 17.99 20.45 10.63
C SER A 67 18.92 19.23 10.48
N PHE A 68 19.65 18.87 11.54
CA PHE A 68 20.48 17.66 11.55
C PHE A 68 19.69 16.38 11.83
N VAL A 69 18.43 16.47 12.26
CA VAL A 69 17.57 15.31 12.49
C VAL A 69 16.76 15.02 11.22
N HIS A 70 16.97 13.85 10.63
CA HIS A 70 16.23 13.40 9.46
C HIS A 70 14.95 12.65 9.88
N ALA A 71 15.07 11.69 10.79
CA ALA A 71 13.95 10.86 11.24
C ALA A 71 14.14 10.35 12.68
N LEU A 72 13.02 10.07 13.34
CA LEU A 72 12.92 9.55 14.71
C LEU A 72 12.04 8.31 14.70
N HIS A 73 12.51 7.22 15.31
CA HIS A 73 11.74 6.00 15.42
C HIS A 73 11.83 5.38 16.82
N PRO A 74 10.70 4.99 17.44
CA PRO A 74 9.32 5.30 17.05
C PRO A 74 9.07 6.81 16.92
N ALA A 75 8.09 7.18 16.07
CA ALA A 75 7.79 8.58 15.83
C ALA A 75 7.28 9.28 17.12
N PRO A 76 7.50 10.60 17.28
CA PRO A 76 7.00 11.34 18.43
C PRO A 76 5.49 11.18 18.60
N ALA A 77 5.06 10.87 19.83
CA ALA A 77 3.68 10.59 20.22
C ALA A 77 3.02 9.39 19.50
N ALA A 78 3.81 8.52 18.86
CA ALA A 78 3.30 7.26 18.32
C ALA A 78 2.85 6.32 19.45
N SER A 79 1.87 5.46 19.14
CA SER A 79 1.43 4.38 20.02
C SER A 79 1.36 3.09 19.20
N GLY A 80 1.98 2.01 19.67
CA GLY A 80 2.05 0.76 18.92
C GLY A 80 2.85 -0.34 19.60
N ALA A 81 2.93 -1.49 18.93
CA ALA A 81 3.72 -2.65 19.32
C ALA A 81 5.18 -2.42 18.92
N PHE A 82 6.01 -1.97 19.88
CA PHE A 82 7.42 -1.64 19.67
C PHE A 82 8.38 -2.61 20.38
N GLU A 83 7.88 -3.70 20.96
CA GLU A 83 8.63 -4.66 21.80
C GLU A 83 9.80 -5.35 21.09
N TYR A 84 9.74 -5.42 19.76
CA TYR A 84 10.78 -6.01 18.90
C TYR A 84 11.63 -4.95 18.19
N VAL A 85 11.39 -3.66 18.44
CA VAL A 85 12.07 -2.56 17.76
C VAL A 85 13.00 -1.84 18.73
N LEU A 86 14.23 -1.60 18.30
CA LEU A 86 15.16 -0.69 18.97
C LEU A 86 14.88 0.74 18.50
N PRO A 87 14.57 1.66 19.43
CA PRO A 87 14.46 3.07 19.10
C PRO A 87 15.75 3.57 18.45
N HIS A 88 15.63 4.43 17.45
CA HIS A 88 16.78 4.98 16.73
C HIS A 88 16.49 6.37 16.17
N ILE A 89 17.55 7.13 15.96
CA ILE A 89 17.52 8.45 15.33
C ILE A 89 18.41 8.44 14.09
N THR A 90 17.87 8.97 13.00
CA THR A 90 18.61 9.17 11.75
C THR A 90 19.00 10.64 11.63
N LEU A 91 20.29 10.89 11.41
CA LEU A 91 20.90 12.21 11.37
C LEU A 91 21.38 12.53 9.95
N SER A 92 21.00 13.71 9.44
CA SER A 92 21.41 14.23 8.12
C SER A 92 22.90 14.58 8.07
N ARG A 93 23.53 14.83 9.23
CA ARG A 93 24.95 15.14 9.35
C ARG A 93 25.75 13.87 9.59
N LEU A 94 26.24 13.28 8.50
CA LEU A 94 26.91 11.98 8.44
C LEU A 94 28.03 11.77 9.48
N ILE A 95 28.83 12.79 9.76
CA ILE A 95 29.98 12.66 10.66
C ILE A 95 29.63 12.91 12.14
N LEU A 96 28.41 13.38 12.44
CA LEU A 96 28.05 13.94 13.75
C LEU A 96 28.39 13.03 14.95
N PRO A 97 28.10 11.71 14.95
CA PRO A 97 28.48 10.84 16.06
C PRO A 97 29.99 10.76 16.32
N TRP A 98 30.82 11.03 15.30
CA TRP A 98 32.29 10.97 15.36
C TRP A 98 32.96 12.34 15.29
N GLU A 99 32.19 13.44 15.30
CA GLU A 99 32.75 14.79 15.22
C GLU A 99 33.55 15.18 16.46
N ARG A 100 33.23 14.62 17.62
CA ARG A 100 33.94 14.88 18.87
C ARG A 100 34.56 13.58 19.37
N ALA A 101 35.77 13.68 19.91
CA ALA A 101 36.44 12.56 20.52
C ALA A 101 35.89 12.34 21.94
N LEU A 102 35.25 11.19 22.16
CA LEU A 102 34.90 10.75 23.52
C LEU A 102 36.16 10.49 24.36
N ASP A 103 37.17 9.90 23.74
CA ASP A 103 38.48 9.66 24.32
C ASP A 103 39.58 9.95 23.26
N PRO A 104 40.52 10.87 23.53
CA PRO A 104 41.62 11.15 22.62
C PRO A 104 42.50 9.94 22.29
N ALA A 105 42.54 8.91 23.15
CA ALA A 105 43.33 7.71 22.93
C ALA A 105 42.69 6.72 21.94
N GLU A 106 41.38 6.79 21.73
CA GLU A 106 40.62 5.87 20.87
C GLU A 106 39.76 6.64 19.85
N PRO A 107 40.38 7.12 18.75
CA PRO A 107 39.65 7.84 17.72
C PRO A 107 38.62 6.91 17.05
N GLY A 108 37.39 7.41 16.89
CA GLY A 108 36.29 6.66 16.26
C GLY A 108 35.22 6.15 17.22
N LEU A 109 35.39 6.33 18.54
CA LEU A 109 34.30 6.13 19.49
C LEU A 109 33.24 7.22 19.34
N PRO A 110 31.95 6.86 19.17
CA PRO A 110 30.88 7.84 19.16
C PRO A 110 30.75 8.56 20.50
N TRP A 111 30.60 9.89 20.46
CA TRP A 111 30.31 10.70 21.66
C TRP A 111 28.81 10.81 21.96
N LEU A 112 27.96 10.18 21.14
CA LEU A 112 26.51 10.20 21.26
C LEU A 112 25.96 8.81 21.61
N ALA A 113 24.92 8.77 22.43
CA ALA A 113 24.12 7.59 22.65
C ALA A 113 22.63 7.94 22.72
N LEU A 114 21.77 6.99 22.34
CA LEU A 114 20.34 7.11 22.50
C LEU A 114 19.89 6.29 23.71
N LEU A 115 19.46 6.97 24.77
CA LEU A 115 18.97 6.34 25.99
C LEU A 115 17.44 6.36 26.01
N LEU A 116 16.85 5.26 26.48
CA LEU A 116 15.41 5.09 26.58
C LEU A 116 15.00 4.90 28.05
N PHE A 117 14.17 5.81 28.53
CA PHE A 117 13.66 5.83 29.91
C PHE A 117 12.17 5.50 29.94
N ALA A 118 11.77 4.60 30.83
CA ALA A 118 10.38 4.28 31.12
C ALA A 118 9.78 5.25 32.15
N GLU A 119 8.48 5.13 32.39
CA GLU A 119 7.80 5.85 33.48
C GLU A 119 8.50 5.61 34.82
N GLU A 120 8.57 6.67 35.65
CA GLU A 120 9.17 6.71 36.98
C GLU A 120 10.71 6.51 37.07
N GLU A 121 11.42 6.34 35.94
CA GLU A 121 12.89 6.19 35.96
C GLU A 121 13.65 7.52 36.01
N LEU A 122 13.07 8.60 35.49
CA LEU A 122 13.63 9.95 35.57
C LEU A 122 12.85 10.79 36.59
N PRO A 123 13.49 11.28 37.67
CA PRO A 123 12.82 12.07 38.71
C PRO A 123 12.17 13.36 38.19
N ASP A 124 12.81 14.01 37.21
CA ASP A 124 12.33 15.24 36.59
C ASP A 124 11.28 14.99 35.48
N ASP A 125 11.05 13.72 35.11
CA ASP A 125 10.07 13.31 34.09
C ASP A 125 9.39 11.96 34.44
N PRO A 126 8.64 11.89 35.56
CA PRO A 126 8.07 10.63 36.04
C PRO A 126 7.08 9.99 35.06
N LYS A 127 6.49 10.79 34.15
CA LYS A 127 5.56 10.32 33.13
C LYS A 127 6.22 10.02 31.78
N ALA A 128 7.56 10.03 31.70
CA ALA A 128 8.31 9.78 30.47
C ALA A 128 7.79 10.60 29.26
N GLN A 129 7.55 11.90 29.45
CA GLN A 129 7.04 12.79 28.39
C GLN A 129 8.14 13.35 27.49
N GLY A 130 9.41 13.09 27.80
CA GLY A 130 10.58 13.67 27.13
C GLY A 130 10.94 15.05 27.69
N HIS A 131 10.64 15.31 28.97
CA HIS A 131 10.95 16.59 29.58
C HIS A 131 12.46 16.75 29.83
N VAL A 132 12.94 17.97 29.64
CA VAL A 132 14.33 18.35 29.89
C VAL A 132 14.39 19.59 30.77
N ARG A 133 15.44 19.71 31.57
CA ARG A 133 15.72 20.89 32.36
C ARG A 133 16.70 21.79 31.64
N THR A 134 16.30 23.03 31.38
CA THR A 134 17.18 24.04 30.81
C THR A 134 18.15 24.56 31.87
N ARG A 135 19.45 24.51 31.60
CA ARG A 135 20.54 25.02 32.45
C ARG A 135 21.52 25.82 31.61
N THR A 136 22.32 26.68 32.24
CA THR A 136 23.47 27.26 31.55
C THR A 136 24.62 26.25 31.47
N VAL A 137 25.52 26.39 30.50
CA VAL A 137 26.73 25.54 30.42
C VAL A 137 27.56 25.65 31.71
N ARG A 138 27.61 26.83 32.33
CA ARG A 138 28.24 27.03 33.64
C ARG A 138 27.59 26.18 34.73
N GLU A 139 26.27 26.12 34.80
CA GLU A 139 25.53 25.30 35.76
C GLU A 139 25.66 23.79 35.49
N LEU A 140 25.83 23.40 34.22
CA LEU A 140 26.08 22.02 33.82
C LEU A 140 27.43 21.54 34.36
N LEU A 141 28.49 22.34 34.17
CA LEU A 141 29.87 21.98 34.52
C LEU A 141 30.22 22.20 35.99
N THR A 142 29.34 22.85 36.76
CA THR A 142 29.56 23.06 38.19
C THR A 142 28.95 21.93 39.03
N THR A 143 29.81 21.22 39.76
CA THR A 143 29.40 20.20 40.72
C THR A 143 28.73 20.87 41.93
N THR A 144 27.41 20.70 42.02
CA THR A 144 26.58 21.18 43.14
C THR A 144 25.93 19.96 43.81
N GLY A 145 26.34 19.65 45.04
CA GLY A 145 25.81 18.51 45.79
C GLY A 145 26.36 17.15 45.31
N ASP A 146 25.56 16.10 45.46
CA ASP A 146 25.91 14.72 45.13
C ASP A 146 25.59 14.36 43.66
N VAL A 147 26.08 15.19 42.73
CA VAL A 147 25.83 15.09 41.29
C VAL A 147 27.15 14.92 40.54
N LEU A 148 27.25 13.91 39.69
CA LEU A 148 28.31 13.74 38.71
C LEU A 148 28.06 14.67 37.52
N ALA A 149 28.89 15.69 37.37
CA ALA A 149 28.94 16.56 36.20
C ALA A 149 29.89 15.98 35.14
N PRO A 150 29.70 16.29 33.84
CA PRO A 150 30.62 15.83 32.81
C PRO A 150 32.00 16.47 32.98
N ASP A 151 33.06 15.66 32.86
CA ASP A 151 34.46 16.13 32.90
C ASP A 151 34.85 16.81 31.58
N ILE A 152 34.34 18.03 31.37
CA ILE A 152 34.61 18.86 30.20
C ILE A 152 35.35 20.11 30.65
N THR A 153 36.60 20.24 30.21
CA THR A 153 37.38 21.46 30.40
C THR A 153 37.21 22.35 29.17
N LEU A 154 36.58 23.52 29.34
CA LEU A 154 36.52 24.54 28.30
C LEU A 154 37.81 25.37 28.34
N ASP A 155 38.46 25.54 27.19
CA ASP A 155 39.70 26.31 27.08
C ASP A 155 39.48 27.78 27.47
N ALA A 156 40.51 28.43 28.04
CA ALA A 156 40.43 29.83 28.47
C ALA A 156 40.21 30.84 27.31
N GLU A 157 40.40 30.39 26.06
CA GLU A 157 40.16 31.17 24.84
C GLU A 157 38.70 31.09 24.35
N VAL A 158 37.85 30.28 24.99
CA VAL A 158 36.43 30.15 24.65
C VAL A 158 35.68 31.44 25.06
N PRO A 159 34.79 31.98 24.20
CA PRO A 159 34.02 33.18 24.52
C PRO A 159 33.21 33.01 25.83
N PRO A 160 33.17 34.02 26.71
CA PRO A 160 32.35 34.00 27.93
C PRO A 160 30.87 33.68 27.66
N GLU A 161 30.39 34.06 26.48
CA GLU A 161 29.04 33.81 25.98
C GLU A 161 28.66 32.33 25.95
N LEU A 162 29.62 31.41 25.73
CA LEU A 162 29.33 29.97 25.72
C LEU A 162 29.00 29.47 27.12
N HIS A 163 29.68 29.96 28.16
CA HIS A 163 29.39 29.58 29.54
C HIS A 163 27.97 29.96 29.97
N ASP A 164 27.47 31.08 29.46
CA ASP A 164 26.15 31.59 29.80
C ASP A 164 25.07 31.13 28.80
N SER A 165 25.46 30.38 27.76
CA SER A 165 24.53 29.76 26.81
C SER A 165 23.70 28.66 27.47
N SER A 166 22.48 28.46 26.98
CA SER A 166 21.55 27.46 27.50
C SER A 166 21.76 26.09 26.86
N CYS A 167 21.59 25.05 27.66
CA CYS A 167 21.61 23.66 27.25
C CYS A 167 20.45 22.90 27.92
N ALA A 168 19.97 21.86 27.25
CA ALA A 168 18.97 20.95 27.79
C ALA A 168 19.67 19.81 28.53
N THR A 169 19.23 19.52 29.75
CA THR A 169 19.88 18.55 30.63
C THR A 169 18.88 17.60 31.29
N ILE A 170 19.34 16.41 31.62
CA ILE A 170 18.60 15.41 32.40
C ILE A 170 19.46 14.96 33.58
N ASP A 171 18.83 14.76 34.73
CA ASP A 171 19.47 14.25 35.94
C ASP A 171 19.05 12.78 36.13
N VAL A 172 19.96 11.86 35.81
CA VAL A 172 19.70 10.41 35.78
C VAL A 172 20.17 9.78 37.11
N PRO A 173 19.34 8.98 37.80
CA PRO A 173 19.80 8.23 38.98
C PRO A 173 20.98 7.32 38.64
N ALA A 174 21.98 7.22 39.51
CA ALA A 174 23.23 6.50 39.24
C ALA A 174 23.03 5.00 38.93
N ASP A 175 22.04 4.36 39.56
CA ASP A 175 21.71 2.96 39.32
C ASP A 175 21.10 2.75 37.92
N ILE A 176 20.20 3.65 37.52
CA ILE A 176 19.59 3.67 36.18
C ILE A 176 20.64 4.01 35.11
N PHE A 177 21.54 4.95 35.39
CA PHE A 177 22.67 5.27 34.51
C PHE A 177 23.55 4.04 34.26
N ALA A 178 23.99 3.35 35.31
CA ALA A 178 24.82 2.15 35.18
C ALA A 178 24.10 0.99 34.45
N ALA A 179 22.78 0.88 34.64
CA ALA A 179 21.96 -0.08 33.92
C ALA A 179 21.83 0.28 32.43
N LEU A 180 21.49 1.52 32.07
CA LEU A 180 21.11 1.88 30.71
C LEU A 180 22.26 2.32 29.81
N VAL A 181 23.30 2.96 30.36
CA VAL A 181 24.36 3.53 29.54
C VAL A 181 25.07 2.42 28.73
N PRO A 182 25.25 2.59 27.41
CA PRO A 182 26.05 1.65 26.63
C PRO A 182 27.48 1.61 27.15
N ARG A 183 28.06 0.42 27.23
CA ARG A 183 29.45 0.28 27.62
C ARG A 183 30.36 0.72 26.48
N ARG A 184 31.61 1.04 26.80
CA ARG A 184 32.58 1.55 25.84
C ARG A 184 32.72 0.68 24.58
N THR A 185 32.69 -0.64 24.73
CA THR A 185 32.75 -1.62 23.62
C THR A 185 31.48 -1.67 22.76
N ASP A 186 30.34 -1.30 23.34
CA ASP A 186 29.03 -1.40 22.71
C ASP A 186 28.75 -0.19 21.81
N LEU A 187 29.32 0.97 22.15
CA LEU A 187 29.09 2.24 21.45
C LEU A 187 29.34 2.16 19.95
N THR A 188 30.41 1.48 19.53
CA THR A 188 30.74 1.35 18.11
C THR A 188 29.64 0.63 17.34
N HIS A 189 29.01 -0.38 17.95
CA HIS A 189 27.96 -1.21 17.34
C HIS A 189 26.58 -0.53 17.31
N LEU A 190 26.39 0.52 18.12
CA LEU A 190 25.14 1.28 18.19
C LEU A 190 25.10 2.50 17.25
N CYS A 191 26.21 2.79 16.57
CA CYS A 191 26.31 3.86 15.58
C CYS A 191 26.81 3.31 14.25
N HIS A 192 26.16 3.67 13.14
CA HIS A 192 26.62 3.29 11.81
C HIS A 192 26.19 4.33 10.77
N VAL A 193 26.72 4.19 9.56
CA VAL A 193 26.37 5.02 8.40
C VAL A 193 25.38 4.27 7.51
N ARG A 194 24.32 4.96 7.09
CA ARG A 194 23.35 4.47 6.12
C ARG A 194 23.39 5.34 4.86
N LYS A 195 23.78 4.76 3.72
CA LYS A 195 23.74 5.43 2.42
C LYS A 195 22.62 4.86 1.57
N VAL A 196 21.71 5.71 1.13
CA VAL A 196 20.57 5.35 0.30
C VAL A 196 20.78 5.93 -1.08
N THR A 197 20.77 5.08 -2.11
CA THR A 197 20.92 5.48 -3.51
C THR A 197 19.66 5.13 -4.31
N ASP A 198 19.08 6.10 -5.00
CA ASP A 198 17.94 5.87 -5.91
C ASP A 198 18.46 5.31 -7.24
N ARG A 199 18.07 4.08 -7.57
CA ARG A 199 18.43 3.42 -8.82
C ARG A 199 17.54 3.83 -9.98
N HIS A 200 16.34 4.40 -9.77
CA HIS A 200 15.40 4.81 -10.81
C HIS A 200 14.55 6.03 -10.37
N ALA A 201 14.96 7.23 -10.78
CA ALA A 201 14.21 8.47 -10.57
C ALA A 201 12.91 8.52 -11.40
N ALA A 202 11.87 7.81 -10.94
CA ALA A 202 10.48 8.03 -11.35
C ALA A 202 9.63 8.23 -10.08
N ARG A 203 9.21 9.48 -9.86
CA ARG A 203 8.43 9.90 -8.70
C ARG A 203 7.10 9.16 -8.64
N VAL A 204 6.92 8.36 -7.60
CA VAL A 204 5.60 8.07 -7.02
C VAL A 204 5.63 8.63 -5.60
N ARG A 205 4.82 9.67 -5.37
CA ARG A 205 4.54 10.22 -4.03
C ARG A 205 3.54 9.33 -3.33
N ARG A 206 3.87 8.77 -2.16
CA ARG A 206 2.91 8.28 -1.16
C ARG A 206 3.52 8.38 0.23
N GLY A 207 2.67 8.77 1.19
CA GLY A 207 3.05 9.18 2.54
C GLY A 207 3.49 8.03 3.44
N GLY A 208 4.56 8.31 4.18
CA GLY A 208 5.34 7.48 5.09
C GLY A 208 6.73 8.14 5.22
N GLU A 209 7.63 7.67 6.08
CA GLU A 209 9.05 8.08 5.99
C GLU A 209 9.55 7.69 4.59
N GLU A 210 9.66 8.66 3.68
CA GLU A 210 10.19 8.41 2.35
C GLU A 210 11.67 8.07 2.53
N LEU A 211 12.07 6.84 2.14
CA LEU A 211 13.49 6.53 1.93
C LEU A 211 14.02 7.50 0.88
N GLU A 212 14.62 8.59 1.33
CA GLU A 212 15.24 9.60 0.48
C GLU A 212 16.68 9.18 0.17
N ALA A 213 17.12 9.49 -1.05
CA ALA A 213 18.52 9.29 -1.40
C ALA A 213 19.39 10.27 -0.60
N GLY A 214 20.38 9.75 0.12
CA GLY A 214 21.22 10.53 1.02
C GLY A 214 22.17 9.68 1.84
N ASP A 215 23.12 10.35 2.47
CA ASP A 215 24.10 9.76 3.38
C ASP A 215 23.75 10.20 4.81
N TYR A 216 23.45 9.23 5.67
CA TYR A 216 22.96 9.47 7.03
C TYR A 216 23.83 8.79 8.07
N ALA A 217 23.87 9.35 9.28
CA ALA A 217 24.34 8.65 10.46
C ALA A 217 23.14 8.13 11.25
N VAL A 218 23.20 6.90 11.75
CA VAL A 218 22.13 6.30 12.54
C VAL A 218 22.67 5.98 13.93
N VAL A 219 21.97 6.43 14.96
CA VAL A 219 22.24 6.08 16.36
C VAL A 219 21.07 5.23 16.86
N VAL A 220 21.37 3.99 17.23
CA VAL A 220 20.40 3.00 17.71
C VAL A 220 20.52 2.90 19.23
N GLY A 221 19.38 2.85 19.93
CA GLY A 221 19.34 2.60 21.36
C GLY A 221 19.67 1.14 21.69
N ASN A 222 19.97 0.88 22.96
CA ASN A 222 20.27 -0.47 23.46
C ASN A 222 19.12 -1.05 24.31
N ARG A 223 17.91 -0.48 24.30
CA ARG A 223 16.78 -0.96 25.11
C ARG A 223 15.54 -1.16 24.27
N PHE A 224 14.89 -2.32 24.42
CA PHE A 224 13.58 -2.63 23.85
C PHE A 224 12.45 -2.16 24.78
N PRO A 225 11.42 -1.47 24.28
CA PRO A 225 10.25 -1.09 25.06
C PRO A 225 9.27 -2.27 25.20
N ARG A 226 9.64 -3.28 26.01
CA ARG A 226 8.84 -4.53 26.16
C ARG A 226 7.74 -4.44 27.20
N THR A 227 7.76 -3.42 28.05
CA THR A 227 6.73 -3.20 29.06
C THR A 227 5.70 -2.20 28.53
N ALA A 228 4.42 -2.45 28.78
CA ALA A 228 3.38 -1.49 28.40
C ALA A 228 3.53 -0.18 29.19
N GLY A 229 3.47 0.95 28.48
CA GLY A 229 3.62 2.27 29.10
C GLY A 229 4.31 3.28 28.19
N ARG A 230 4.54 4.48 28.72
CA ARG A 230 5.26 5.53 27.99
C ARG A 230 6.76 5.39 28.14
N TYR A 231 7.47 5.66 27.05
CA TYR A 231 8.92 5.79 27.04
C TYR A 231 9.36 7.15 26.49
N ALA A 232 10.44 7.69 27.07
CA ALA A 232 11.13 8.89 26.62
C ALA A 232 12.51 8.52 26.08
N ALA A 233 12.76 8.88 24.82
CA ALA A 233 14.04 8.69 24.16
C ALA A 233 14.85 10.00 24.20
N HIS A 234 16.09 9.93 24.68
CA HIS A 234 17.00 11.06 24.80
C HIS A 234 18.30 10.77 24.05
N LEU A 235 18.62 11.57 23.03
CA LEU A 235 19.95 11.61 22.43
C LEU A 235 20.86 12.38 23.38
N VAL A 236 21.77 11.69 24.06
CA VAL A 236 22.65 12.27 25.09
C VAL A 236 24.07 12.44 24.60
N SER A 237 24.75 13.46 25.13
CA SER A 237 26.20 13.59 25.01
C SER A 237 26.90 12.74 26.07
N LEU A 238 27.85 11.92 25.64
CA LEU A 238 28.75 11.13 26.50
C LEU A 238 30.08 11.84 26.79
N GLU A 239 30.28 13.04 26.24
CA GLU A 239 31.50 13.82 26.47
C GLU A 239 31.72 14.07 27.97
N GLY A 240 32.92 13.79 28.47
CA GLY A 240 33.25 13.89 29.89
C GLY A 240 32.80 12.69 30.75
N PHE A 241 32.26 11.62 30.16
CA PHE A 241 31.85 10.40 30.88
C PHE A 241 32.68 9.16 30.56
N ALA A 242 33.74 9.26 29.75
CA ALA A 242 34.49 8.10 29.26
C ALA A 242 34.96 7.12 30.36
N ALA A 243 35.30 7.61 31.56
CA ALA A 243 35.72 6.81 32.70
C ALA A 243 34.57 6.06 33.42
N HIS A 244 33.32 6.35 33.06
CA HIS A 244 32.11 5.82 33.70
C HIS A 244 31.30 4.90 32.76
N LEU A 245 31.89 4.46 31.63
CA LEU A 245 31.25 3.62 30.60
C LEU A 245 31.63 2.14 30.71
N ASP A 246 31.90 1.67 31.93
CA ASP A 246 32.22 0.27 32.23
C ASP A 246 31.01 -0.52 32.80
N GLY A 247 29.86 0.15 32.96
CA GLY A 247 28.65 -0.42 33.54
C GLY A 247 28.68 -0.50 35.07
N THR A 248 29.63 0.16 35.73
CA THR A 248 29.67 0.28 37.18
C THR A 248 28.87 1.48 37.66
N ARG A 249 28.28 1.38 38.85
CA ARG A 249 27.57 2.49 39.50
C ARG A 249 28.55 3.61 39.83
N PRO A 250 28.35 4.85 39.34
CA PRO A 250 29.15 5.98 39.77
C PRO A 250 29.04 6.25 41.28
N GLY A 251 30.04 6.95 41.83
CA GLY A 251 30.05 7.35 43.24
C GLY A 251 28.85 8.25 43.60
N PRO A 252 28.67 9.41 42.93
CA PRO A 252 27.54 10.29 43.16
C PRO A 252 26.19 9.62 42.86
N SER A 253 25.13 10.02 43.56
CA SER A 253 23.78 9.43 43.39
C SER A 253 23.08 9.82 42.10
N VAL A 254 23.48 10.94 41.47
CA VAL A 254 22.85 11.45 40.24
C VAL A 254 23.92 11.77 39.20
N VAL A 255 23.65 11.46 37.94
CA VAL A 255 24.48 11.79 36.78
C VAL A 255 23.76 12.84 35.93
N ARG A 256 24.35 14.02 35.77
CA ARG A 256 23.78 15.09 34.96
C ARG A 256 24.31 15.02 33.54
N MET A 257 23.44 14.76 32.57
CA MET A 257 23.81 14.63 31.17
C MET A 257 23.18 15.73 30.31
N VAL A 258 23.83 16.07 29.20
CA VAL A 258 23.24 16.92 28.16
C VAL A 258 22.33 16.07 27.29
N SER A 259 21.08 16.49 27.13
CA SER A 259 20.11 15.88 26.23
C SER A 259 19.96 16.76 24.99
N LEU A 260 20.59 16.36 23.89
CA LEU A 260 20.61 17.10 22.63
C LEU A 260 19.27 17.05 21.89
N ARG A 261 18.53 15.95 22.03
CA ARG A 261 17.19 15.78 21.49
C ARG A 261 16.39 14.84 22.38
N ALA A 262 15.11 15.12 22.59
CA ALA A 262 14.20 14.28 23.37
C ALA A 262 12.86 14.14 22.66
N TRP A 263 12.23 12.97 22.78
CA TRP A 263 10.84 12.72 22.36
C TRP A 263 10.24 11.57 23.16
N SER A 264 8.92 11.43 23.14
CA SER A 264 8.21 10.33 23.81
C SER A 264 7.27 9.58 22.87
N PHE A 265 7.01 8.32 23.20
CA PHE A 265 6.06 7.43 22.52
C PHE A 265 5.46 6.43 23.52
N GLU A 266 4.38 5.77 23.14
CA GLU A 266 3.66 4.81 23.98
C GLU A 266 3.84 3.39 23.44
N ALA A 267 4.44 2.51 24.24
CA ALA A 267 4.55 1.10 23.92
C ALA A 267 3.30 0.39 24.42
N ALA A 268 2.60 -0.26 23.50
CA ALA A 268 1.47 -1.14 23.79
C ALA A 268 1.77 -2.52 23.19
N PRO A 269 2.58 -3.35 23.86
CA PRO A 269 2.89 -4.70 23.40
C PRO A 269 1.59 -5.50 23.22
N ASP A 270 1.39 -6.07 22.03
CA ASP A 270 0.22 -6.91 21.73
C ASP A 270 0.65 -8.07 20.82
N ALA A 271 0.92 -9.20 21.47
CA ALA A 271 1.33 -10.44 20.81
C ALA A 271 0.32 -10.93 19.73
N ASN A 272 -0.93 -10.46 19.75
CA ASN A 272 -1.97 -10.85 18.80
C ASN A 272 -2.22 -9.81 17.69
N ALA A 273 -1.65 -8.61 17.76
CA ALA A 273 -1.85 -7.55 16.76
C ALA A 273 -0.75 -7.49 15.69
N HIS A 274 0.22 -8.38 15.76
CA HIS A 274 1.34 -8.46 14.82
C HIS A 274 0.92 -8.87 13.40
N PHE A 275 1.52 -8.25 12.39
CA PHE A 275 1.15 -8.44 10.98
C PHE A 275 1.18 -9.92 10.58
N ALA A 276 2.28 -10.64 10.86
CA ALA A 276 2.38 -12.05 10.50
C ALA A 276 1.44 -12.93 11.31
N THR A 277 1.26 -12.66 12.61
CA THR A 277 0.33 -13.41 13.45
C THR A 277 -1.09 -13.26 12.95
N LEU A 278 -1.54 -12.04 12.62
CA LEU A 278 -2.88 -11.78 12.08
C LEU A 278 -3.10 -12.50 10.74
N ILE A 279 -2.14 -12.43 9.81
CA ILE A 279 -2.24 -13.11 8.52
C ILE A 279 -2.22 -14.63 8.68
N ARG A 280 -1.34 -15.18 9.54
CA ARG A 280 -1.28 -16.63 9.82
C ARG A 280 -2.56 -17.12 10.48
N HIS A 281 -3.08 -16.40 11.46
CA HIS A 281 -4.36 -16.72 12.10
C HIS A 281 -5.52 -16.74 11.10
N MET A 282 -5.52 -15.82 10.12
CA MET A 282 -6.46 -15.86 9.00
C MET A 282 -6.25 -17.04 8.04
N ALA A 283 -5.03 -17.60 8.00
CA ALA A 283 -4.62 -18.71 7.13
C ALA A 283 -4.78 -20.11 7.75
N ASP A 284 -4.80 -20.22 9.09
CA ASP A 284 -4.85 -21.48 9.85
C ASP A 284 -6.15 -22.28 9.65
N ASP A 285 -7.09 -21.76 8.86
CA ASP A 285 -8.28 -22.45 8.36
C ASP A 285 -8.29 -22.50 6.82
N PRO A 286 -7.49 -23.38 6.17
CA PRO A 286 -7.31 -23.42 4.71
C PRO A 286 -8.60 -23.73 3.95
N ALA A 287 -9.46 -24.59 4.50
CA ALA A 287 -10.77 -24.89 3.93
C ALA A 287 -11.71 -23.67 3.97
N GLY A 288 -11.33 -22.59 4.67
CA GLY A 288 -12.15 -21.43 5.02
C GLY A 288 -11.81 -20.21 4.17
N LEU A 289 -10.76 -20.32 3.36
CA LEU A 289 -10.30 -19.24 2.48
C LEU A 289 -11.25 -18.94 1.33
N GLY A 290 -12.25 -19.78 1.04
CA GLY A 290 -13.32 -19.46 0.08
C GLY A 290 -14.44 -18.63 0.72
N LEU A 291 -15.02 -17.68 -0.01
CA LEU A 291 -16.18 -16.91 0.44
C LEU A 291 -17.46 -17.78 0.50
N ARG A 292 -17.72 -18.45 1.63
CA ARG A 292 -18.87 -19.34 1.83
C ARG A 292 -19.34 -19.44 3.27
N LEU A 293 -20.59 -19.86 3.46
CA LEU A 293 -21.09 -20.25 4.78
C LEU A 293 -20.63 -21.65 5.13
N ARG A 294 -20.32 -21.86 6.41
CA ARG A 294 -19.98 -23.17 6.94
C ARG A 294 -21.06 -23.65 7.90
N PRO A 295 -21.71 -24.78 7.63
CA PRO A 295 -22.57 -25.40 8.63
C PRO A 295 -21.72 -25.85 9.83
N GLN A 296 -22.21 -25.66 11.06
CA GLN A 296 -21.59 -26.28 12.24
C GLN A 296 -21.63 -27.80 12.05
N ALA A 297 -20.48 -28.45 12.14
CA ALA A 297 -20.36 -29.90 11.99
C ALA A 297 -21.22 -30.61 13.04
N THR A 298 -22.35 -31.18 12.61
CA THR A 298 -23.07 -32.18 13.39
C THR A 298 -22.52 -33.55 13.00
N ALA A 299 -22.25 -34.40 13.99
CA ALA A 299 -21.47 -35.64 13.90
C ALA A 299 -22.02 -36.75 12.97
N THR A 300 -23.02 -36.45 12.13
CA THR A 300 -23.69 -37.37 11.21
C THR A 300 -24.00 -36.67 9.88
N ALA A 301 -22.99 -36.16 9.18
CA ALA A 301 -23.19 -35.50 7.88
C ALA A 301 -22.82 -36.44 6.73
N ALA A 302 -23.79 -37.23 6.27
CA ALA A 302 -23.79 -37.64 4.86
C ALA A 302 -23.88 -36.36 3.99
N ALA A 303 -23.24 -36.35 2.82
CA ALA A 303 -23.30 -35.23 1.88
C ALA A 303 -24.77 -34.89 1.55
N ASN A 304 -25.27 -33.80 2.13
CA ASN A 304 -26.61 -33.30 1.90
C ASN A 304 -26.53 -32.25 0.77
N PRO A 305 -27.41 -32.26 -0.24
CA PRO A 305 -27.46 -31.25 -1.30
C PRO A 305 -27.44 -29.79 -0.81
N ALA A 306 -27.93 -29.53 0.41
CA ALA A 306 -27.83 -28.21 1.03
C ALA A 306 -26.38 -27.82 1.35
N THR A 307 -25.56 -28.75 1.87
CA THR A 307 -24.15 -28.50 2.19
C THR A 307 -23.34 -28.21 0.93
N GLU A 308 -23.58 -28.94 -0.16
CA GLU A 308 -22.93 -28.70 -1.45
C GLU A 308 -23.22 -27.29 -1.99
N ARG A 309 -24.47 -26.81 -1.86
CA ARG A 309 -24.84 -25.44 -2.22
C ARG A 309 -24.14 -24.40 -1.35
N LEU A 310 -24.05 -24.62 -0.03
CA LEU A 310 -23.28 -23.74 0.86
C LEU A 310 -21.79 -23.73 0.47
N ASP A 311 -21.22 -24.88 0.10
CA ASP A 311 -19.83 -25.00 -0.34
C ASP A 311 -19.55 -24.20 -1.62
N LEU A 312 -20.55 -24.07 -2.49
CA LEU A 312 -20.53 -23.24 -3.70
C LEU A 312 -20.83 -21.74 -3.43
N GLY A 313 -20.96 -21.34 -2.17
CA GLY A 313 -21.17 -19.95 -1.74
C GLY A 313 -22.62 -19.48 -1.77
N TYR A 314 -23.60 -20.38 -1.97
CA TYR A 314 -25.01 -20.02 -1.88
C TYR A 314 -25.44 -19.83 -0.42
N VAL A 315 -26.40 -18.94 -0.20
CA VAL A 315 -27.06 -18.75 1.09
C VAL A 315 -28.58 -18.85 0.93
N PRO A 316 -29.29 -19.39 1.93
CA PRO A 316 -30.74 -19.42 1.89
C PRO A 316 -31.29 -18.01 2.18
N VAL A 317 -32.25 -17.56 1.37
CA VAL A 317 -32.96 -16.30 1.54
C VAL A 317 -34.46 -16.54 1.58
N ASP A 318 -35.19 -15.69 2.31
CA ASP A 318 -36.65 -15.69 2.27
C ASP A 318 -37.14 -15.28 0.88
N HIS A 319 -38.12 -16.01 0.34
CA HIS A 319 -38.61 -15.82 -1.02
C HIS A 319 -40.14 -15.82 -1.02
N ALA A 320 -40.70 -14.63 -1.24
CA ALA A 320 -42.13 -14.46 -1.47
C ALA A 320 -42.46 -14.67 -2.96
N LEU A 321 -43.26 -15.69 -3.24
CA LEU A 321 -43.71 -16.02 -4.58
C LEU A 321 -44.82 -15.06 -5.05
N PRO A 322 -45.03 -14.89 -6.37
CA PRO A 322 -46.14 -14.11 -6.90
C PRO A 322 -47.53 -14.59 -6.44
N SER A 323 -47.66 -15.85 -6.01
CA SER A 323 -48.87 -16.42 -5.40
C SER A 323 -49.18 -15.84 -4.01
N GLY A 324 -48.23 -15.15 -3.37
CA GLY A 324 -48.29 -14.71 -1.97
C GLY A 324 -47.79 -15.75 -0.97
N GLU A 325 -47.35 -16.92 -1.44
CA GLU A 325 -46.73 -17.95 -0.60
C GLU A 325 -45.30 -17.52 -0.22
N HIS A 326 -44.92 -17.79 1.03
CA HIS A 326 -43.56 -17.62 1.51
C HIS A 326 -42.85 -18.96 1.50
N SER A 327 -41.71 -19.02 0.84
CA SER A 327 -40.80 -20.16 0.81
C SER A 327 -39.36 -19.64 0.97
N PHE A 328 -38.37 -20.49 0.73
CA PHE A 328 -36.98 -20.04 0.63
C PHE A 328 -36.46 -20.21 -0.81
N ALA A 329 -35.41 -19.46 -1.11
CA ALA A 329 -34.63 -19.59 -2.34
C ALA A 329 -33.13 -19.58 -2.02
N TRP A 330 -32.32 -20.06 -2.95
CA TRP A 330 -30.88 -19.91 -2.91
C TRP A 330 -30.47 -18.59 -3.57
N TYR A 331 -29.58 -17.86 -2.91
CA TYR A 331 -28.95 -16.67 -3.47
C TYR A 331 -27.43 -16.76 -3.35
N ARG A 332 -26.74 -16.33 -4.40
CA ARG A 332 -25.29 -16.15 -4.44
C ARG A 332 -24.96 -14.84 -5.15
N GLY A 333 -24.03 -14.09 -4.57
CA GLY A 333 -23.47 -12.90 -5.20
C GLY A 333 -22.53 -13.22 -6.37
N PRO A 334 -21.89 -12.22 -6.97
CA PRO A 334 -20.87 -12.41 -7.99
C PRO A 334 -19.60 -13.07 -7.46
N PHE A 335 -19.33 -12.99 -6.15
CA PHE A 335 -18.12 -13.53 -5.54
C PHE A 335 -18.34 -14.98 -5.13
N THR A 336 -17.61 -15.88 -5.77
CA THR A 336 -17.79 -17.32 -5.68
C THR A 336 -16.52 -17.99 -5.13
N PRO A 337 -16.61 -18.99 -4.23
CA PRO A 337 -15.44 -19.61 -3.61
C PRO A 337 -14.62 -20.46 -4.59
N GLY A 338 -15.21 -20.86 -5.72
CA GLY A 338 -14.56 -21.56 -6.82
C GLY A 338 -15.05 -21.03 -8.16
N ILE A 339 -14.65 -21.65 -9.27
CA ILE A 339 -15.13 -21.25 -10.60
C ILE A 339 -16.65 -21.44 -10.66
N ALA A 340 -17.38 -20.37 -10.97
CA ALA A 340 -18.83 -20.40 -11.06
C ALA A 340 -19.31 -21.46 -12.07
N GLN A 341 -20.33 -22.22 -11.65
CA GLN A 341 -20.96 -23.23 -12.50
C GLN A 341 -21.67 -22.56 -13.69
N THR A 342 -21.60 -23.19 -14.86
CA THR A 342 -22.34 -22.75 -16.04
C THR A 342 -23.83 -23.05 -15.84
N VAL A 343 -24.67 -22.00 -15.83
CA VAL A 343 -26.13 -22.16 -15.75
C VAL A 343 -26.81 -22.12 -17.12
N PRO A 344 -28.05 -22.64 -17.24
CA PRO A 344 -28.83 -22.54 -18.46
C PRO A 344 -29.06 -21.07 -18.85
N VAL A 345 -28.72 -20.71 -20.09
CA VAL A 345 -28.96 -19.37 -20.64
C VAL A 345 -30.06 -19.48 -21.71
N PRO A 346 -30.98 -18.49 -21.84
CA PRO A 346 -31.96 -18.47 -22.91
C PRO A 346 -31.31 -18.61 -24.31
N GLY A 347 -32.05 -19.13 -25.28
CA GLY A 347 -31.54 -19.30 -26.66
C GLY A 347 -31.12 -17.99 -27.36
N SER A 348 -31.53 -16.84 -26.82
CA SER A 348 -31.08 -15.50 -27.22
C SER A 348 -29.67 -15.14 -26.73
N GLY A 349 -29.10 -15.90 -25.78
CA GLY A 349 -27.80 -15.66 -25.15
C GLY A 349 -27.79 -14.56 -24.08
N HIS A 350 -28.94 -13.98 -23.74
CA HIS A 350 -29.08 -12.89 -22.77
C HIS A 350 -30.49 -12.86 -22.15
N TYR A 351 -30.62 -12.20 -21.00
CA TYR A 351 -31.89 -12.07 -20.28
C TYR A 351 -32.65 -10.81 -20.71
N GLN A 352 -33.93 -10.94 -21.01
CA GLN A 352 -34.81 -9.81 -21.33
C GLN A 352 -35.58 -9.32 -20.09
N HIS A 353 -35.86 -10.23 -19.16
CA HIS A 353 -36.62 -9.98 -17.94
C HIS A 353 -36.05 -10.82 -16.79
N ALA A 354 -36.37 -10.47 -15.53
CA ALA A 354 -35.86 -11.17 -14.36
C ALA A 354 -36.30 -12.65 -14.31
N ASP A 355 -37.52 -12.95 -14.75
CA ASP A 355 -38.09 -14.30 -14.70
C ASP A 355 -37.36 -15.30 -15.60
N GLU A 356 -36.72 -14.82 -16.69
CA GLU A 356 -35.89 -15.66 -17.57
C GLU A 356 -34.58 -16.09 -16.89
N ALA A 357 -34.19 -15.39 -15.83
CA ALA A 357 -32.99 -15.66 -15.04
C ALA A 357 -33.30 -16.41 -13.72
N LEU A 358 -34.56 -16.77 -13.48
CA LEU A 358 -34.94 -17.64 -12.37
C LEU A 358 -34.60 -19.09 -12.71
N ILE A 359 -33.88 -19.77 -11.81
CA ILE A 359 -33.49 -21.16 -11.99
C ILE A 359 -34.31 -22.01 -11.03
N TYR A 360 -35.04 -22.99 -11.56
CA TYR A 360 -35.78 -23.96 -10.74
C TYR A 360 -34.97 -25.25 -10.59
N LEU A 361 -34.63 -25.58 -9.35
CA LEU A 361 -33.87 -26.77 -9.00
C LEU A 361 -34.83 -27.95 -8.84
N THR A 362 -34.93 -28.78 -9.86
CA THR A 362 -35.91 -29.87 -9.93
C THR A 362 -35.67 -31.00 -8.93
N ASP A 363 -34.43 -31.13 -8.45
CA ASP A 363 -33.98 -32.09 -7.44
C ASP A 363 -34.50 -31.75 -6.03
N THR A 364 -34.56 -30.46 -5.71
CA THR A 364 -34.87 -29.94 -4.37
C THR A 364 -36.19 -29.18 -4.30
N GLY A 365 -36.76 -28.81 -5.45
CA GLY A 365 -38.02 -28.06 -5.56
C GLY A 365 -37.91 -26.59 -5.18
N VAL A 366 -36.70 -26.01 -5.20
CA VAL A 366 -36.38 -24.66 -4.70
C VAL A 366 -35.86 -23.79 -5.85
N PHE A 367 -36.04 -22.47 -5.75
CA PHE A 367 -35.49 -21.53 -6.72
C PHE A 367 -34.06 -21.10 -6.38
N ASP A 368 -33.21 -20.93 -7.39
CA ASP A 368 -32.02 -20.08 -7.34
C ASP A 368 -32.37 -18.72 -7.98
N VAL A 369 -32.33 -17.68 -7.16
CA VAL A 369 -32.70 -16.31 -7.52
C VAL A 369 -31.49 -15.42 -7.84
N SER A 370 -30.28 -15.98 -7.90
CA SER A 370 -29.03 -15.23 -8.03
C SER A 370 -28.99 -14.33 -9.26
N TYR A 371 -29.27 -14.89 -10.43
CA TYR A 371 -29.22 -14.15 -11.71
C TYR A 371 -30.44 -13.24 -11.91
N ALA A 372 -31.63 -13.65 -11.46
CA ALA A 372 -32.82 -12.79 -11.44
C ALA A 372 -32.64 -11.56 -10.54
N SER A 373 -31.98 -11.74 -9.40
CA SER A 373 -31.61 -10.66 -8.49
C SER A 373 -30.55 -9.75 -9.13
N ALA A 374 -29.53 -10.30 -9.80
CA ALA A 374 -28.54 -9.51 -10.54
C ALA A 374 -29.19 -8.63 -11.61
N PHE A 375 -30.09 -9.20 -12.43
CA PHE A 375 -30.85 -8.46 -13.44
C PHE A 375 -31.67 -7.32 -12.81
N THR A 376 -32.37 -7.62 -11.71
CA THR A 376 -33.20 -6.63 -11.02
C THR A 376 -32.35 -5.52 -10.39
N LEU A 377 -31.21 -5.87 -9.80
CA LEU A 377 -30.24 -4.93 -9.26
C LEU A 377 -29.68 -4.02 -10.36
N GLY A 378 -29.34 -4.55 -11.53
CA GLY A 378 -28.85 -3.74 -12.65
C GLY A 378 -29.87 -2.70 -13.09
N ARG A 379 -31.16 -3.08 -13.11
CA ARG A 379 -32.24 -2.12 -13.33
C ARG A 379 -32.32 -1.05 -12.25
N ALA A 380 -32.20 -1.45 -10.98
CA ALA A 380 -32.24 -0.52 -9.86
C ALA A 380 -31.08 0.49 -9.94
N LEU A 381 -29.84 0.01 -10.15
CA LEU A 381 -28.65 0.84 -10.32
C LEU A 381 -28.81 1.86 -11.46
N ALA A 382 -29.32 1.42 -12.60
CA ALA A 382 -29.58 2.28 -13.75
C ALA A 382 -30.64 3.36 -13.50
N LEU A 383 -31.56 3.13 -12.56
CA LEU A 383 -32.60 4.08 -12.17
C LEU A 383 -32.17 4.98 -11.00
N SER A 384 -31.27 4.52 -10.14
CA SER A 384 -30.80 5.26 -8.97
C SER A 384 -29.59 6.16 -9.26
N ASP A 385 -28.72 5.75 -10.19
CA ASP A 385 -27.53 6.53 -10.57
C ASP A 385 -27.84 7.49 -11.73
N ALA A 386 -27.74 8.80 -11.46
CA ALA A 386 -28.05 9.85 -12.44
C ALA A 386 -27.12 9.82 -13.67
N THR A 387 -25.86 9.45 -13.50
CA THR A 387 -24.85 9.37 -14.57
C THR A 387 -25.14 8.19 -15.48
N LEU A 388 -25.43 7.02 -14.90
CA LEU A 388 -25.79 5.81 -15.64
C LEU A 388 -27.12 6.01 -16.37
N ALA A 389 -28.13 6.56 -15.70
CA ALA A 389 -29.43 6.89 -16.28
C ALA A 389 -29.31 7.84 -17.49
N ALA A 390 -28.52 8.90 -17.35
CA ALA A 390 -28.26 9.87 -18.41
C ALA A 390 -27.55 9.20 -19.60
N THR A 391 -26.60 8.30 -19.34
CA THR A 391 -25.86 7.57 -20.38
C THR A 391 -26.76 6.63 -21.17
N VAL A 392 -27.59 5.83 -20.50
CA VAL A 392 -28.58 4.94 -21.14
C VAL A 392 -29.59 5.75 -21.98
N SER A 393 -30.10 6.86 -21.43
CA SER A 393 -31.04 7.74 -22.13
C SER A 393 -30.40 8.39 -23.37
N ALA A 394 -29.17 8.89 -23.24
CA ALA A 394 -28.42 9.48 -24.35
C ALA A 394 -28.14 8.47 -25.46
N PHE A 395 -27.72 7.26 -25.12
CA PHE A 395 -27.50 6.17 -26.07
C PHE A 395 -28.77 5.90 -26.88
N ARG A 396 -29.93 5.79 -26.23
CA ARG A 396 -31.19 5.52 -26.93
C ARG A 396 -31.68 6.67 -27.78
N ALA A 397 -31.59 7.90 -27.28
CA ALA A 397 -31.94 9.08 -28.07
C ALA A 397 -31.11 9.17 -29.36
N ARG A 398 -29.80 8.87 -29.29
CA ARG A 398 -28.91 8.80 -30.47
C ARG A 398 -29.27 7.63 -31.38
N SER A 399 -29.51 6.46 -30.80
CA SER A 399 -29.84 5.24 -31.56
C SER A 399 -31.14 5.37 -32.34
N ARG A 400 -32.19 5.94 -31.73
CA ARG A 400 -33.46 6.24 -32.40
C ARG A 400 -33.27 7.18 -33.59
N ARG A 401 -32.46 8.25 -33.43
CA ARG A 401 -32.14 9.16 -34.54
C ARG A 401 -31.40 8.46 -35.68
N LEU A 402 -30.44 7.59 -35.36
CA LEU A 402 -29.66 6.85 -36.34
C LEU A 402 -30.51 5.79 -37.06
N ALA A 403 -31.27 5.00 -36.33
CA ALA A 403 -32.20 4.04 -36.89
C ALA A 403 -33.25 4.73 -37.77
N HIS A 404 -33.86 5.82 -37.32
CA HIS A 404 -34.81 6.59 -38.13
C HIS A 404 -34.15 7.09 -39.42
N ARG A 405 -32.93 7.64 -39.36
CA ARG A 405 -32.18 8.06 -40.56
C ARG A 405 -31.88 6.89 -41.50
N ALA A 406 -31.49 5.74 -40.97
CA ALA A 406 -31.23 4.53 -41.75
C ALA A 406 -32.50 4.01 -42.43
N LEU A 407 -33.62 4.00 -41.73
CA LEU A 407 -34.93 3.58 -42.25
C LEU A 407 -35.48 4.55 -43.31
N THR A 408 -35.20 5.84 -43.18
CA THR A 408 -35.54 6.83 -44.21
C THR A 408 -34.57 6.83 -45.40
N ARG A 409 -33.30 6.40 -45.20
CA ARG A 409 -32.26 6.32 -46.24
C ARG A 409 -32.19 4.98 -46.96
N GLY A 410 -32.75 3.91 -46.41
CA GLY A 410 -33.03 2.65 -47.12
C GLY A 410 -34.00 2.81 -48.30
N ARG A 411 -34.45 4.05 -48.56
CA ARG A 411 -34.98 4.52 -49.84
C ARG A 411 -33.82 4.71 -50.83
N THR A 412 -33.15 3.63 -51.23
CA THR A 412 -32.25 3.63 -52.41
C THR A 412 -33.08 3.57 -53.68
N GLY A 413 -33.97 4.55 -53.81
CA GLY A 413 -34.78 4.82 -54.97
C GLY A 413 -35.13 6.30 -54.96
N PRO A 414 -35.42 6.89 -56.12
CA PRO A 414 -35.74 8.32 -56.28
C PRO A 414 -36.53 8.88 -55.09
N HIS A 415 -36.01 9.94 -54.45
CA HIS A 415 -36.73 10.60 -53.34
C HIS A 415 -37.99 11.20 -53.95
N PRO A 416 -39.19 10.69 -53.67
CA PRO A 416 -40.37 10.99 -54.49
C PRO A 416 -40.69 12.48 -54.49
N ALA A 417 -40.37 13.24 -53.43
CA ALA A 417 -40.54 14.69 -53.48
C ALA A 417 -39.47 15.41 -54.32
N ARG A 418 -38.25 14.87 -54.41
CA ARG A 418 -37.15 15.43 -55.20
C ARG A 418 -37.36 15.12 -56.68
N ASP A 419 -37.71 13.88 -57.02
CA ASP A 419 -37.98 13.50 -58.41
C ASP A 419 -39.29 14.07 -58.89
N ARG A 420 -40.33 14.18 -58.03
CA ARG A 420 -41.52 14.97 -58.36
C ARG A 420 -41.20 16.45 -58.54
N PHE A 421 -40.28 17.01 -57.76
CA PHE A 421 -39.85 18.40 -57.93
C PHE A 421 -39.07 18.58 -59.25
N HIS A 422 -38.21 17.62 -59.61
CA HIS A 422 -37.53 17.60 -60.90
C HIS A 422 -38.51 17.39 -62.07
N GLU A 423 -39.44 16.44 -61.99
CA GLU A 423 -40.54 16.25 -62.95
C GLU A 423 -41.36 17.53 -63.08
N LEU A 424 -41.69 18.21 -61.97
CA LEU A 424 -42.44 19.46 -62.03
C LEU A 424 -41.63 20.56 -62.73
N ILE A 425 -40.32 20.65 -62.44
CA ILE A 425 -39.40 21.57 -63.12
C ILE A 425 -39.32 21.26 -64.63
N GLU A 426 -39.18 19.99 -65.00
CA GLU A 426 -39.14 19.50 -66.38
C GLU A 426 -40.48 19.74 -67.10
N ASP A 427 -41.61 19.55 -66.41
CA ASP A 427 -42.98 19.89 -66.85
C ASP A 427 -43.24 21.41 -66.87
N GLY A 428 -42.19 22.23 -66.86
CA GLY A 428 -42.27 23.68 -67.05
C GLY A 428 -42.79 24.45 -65.82
N LEU A 429 -42.70 23.91 -64.60
CA LEU A 429 -42.98 24.67 -63.37
C LEU A 429 -42.16 25.96 -63.30
N SER A 430 -40.89 25.91 -63.72
CA SER A 430 -39.99 27.08 -63.76
C SER A 430 -40.55 28.17 -64.66
N ALA A 431 -41.04 27.79 -65.85
CA ALA A 431 -41.67 28.72 -66.79
C ALA A 431 -42.98 29.28 -66.21
N ARG A 432 -43.83 28.43 -65.63
CA ARG A 432 -45.10 28.86 -65.00
C ARG A 432 -44.90 29.82 -63.83
N LEU A 433 -43.91 29.56 -62.97
CA LEU A 433 -43.54 30.46 -61.87
C LEU A 433 -42.94 31.76 -62.39
N HIS A 434 -42.08 31.70 -63.42
CA HIS A 434 -41.52 32.88 -64.04
C HIS A 434 -42.62 33.74 -64.69
N THR A 435 -43.52 33.14 -65.48
CA THR A 435 -44.66 33.85 -66.07
C THR A 435 -45.57 34.44 -65.00
N ALA A 436 -45.90 33.70 -63.94
CA ALA A 436 -46.70 34.23 -62.83
C ALA A 436 -46.02 35.38 -62.08
N ALA A 437 -44.68 35.38 -61.98
CA ALA A 437 -43.91 36.41 -61.30
C ALA A 437 -43.62 37.64 -62.19
N THR A 438 -43.54 37.48 -63.52
CA THR A 438 -43.17 38.58 -64.44
C THR A 438 -44.33 39.15 -65.25
N THR A 439 -45.54 38.59 -65.13
CA THR A 439 -46.72 39.19 -65.76
C THR A 439 -47.27 40.29 -64.84
N PRO A 440 -47.32 41.56 -65.26
CA PRO A 440 -47.99 42.60 -64.49
C PRO A 440 -49.48 42.26 -64.45
N THR A 441 -50.10 42.31 -63.28
CA THR A 441 -51.53 42.08 -63.10
C THR A 441 -52.36 43.03 -63.97
N ALA A 442 -52.79 42.55 -65.14
CA ALA A 442 -53.89 43.12 -65.87
C ALA A 442 -55.18 42.54 -65.27
N THR A 443 -56.00 43.41 -64.69
CA THR A 443 -57.40 43.18 -64.35
C THR A 443 -58.12 42.52 -65.52
N GLY A 444 -58.56 41.28 -65.36
CA GLY A 444 -59.28 40.56 -66.41
C GLY A 444 -59.55 39.11 -66.06
N SER A 445 -60.67 38.87 -65.38
CA SER A 445 -61.27 37.56 -65.15
C SER A 445 -61.36 36.73 -66.44
N THR A 446 -60.63 35.62 -66.50
CA THR A 446 -61.09 34.40 -67.18
C THR A 446 -60.79 33.21 -66.28
N ALA A 447 -61.85 32.62 -65.74
CA ALA A 447 -61.79 31.37 -65.00
C ALA A 447 -61.33 30.26 -65.96
N ALA A 448 -60.04 29.91 -65.89
CA ALA A 448 -59.55 28.70 -66.51
C ALA A 448 -60.11 27.49 -65.76
N THR A 449 -60.83 26.64 -66.48
CA THR A 449 -61.34 25.35 -65.99
C THR A 449 -60.20 24.58 -65.31
N PRO A 450 -60.35 24.11 -64.05
CA PRO A 450 -59.30 23.34 -63.41
C PRO A 450 -59.10 22.06 -64.22
N ALA A 451 -57.89 21.88 -64.75
CA ALA A 451 -57.47 20.62 -65.32
C ALA A 451 -57.74 19.49 -64.30
N PRO A 452 -58.16 18.29 -64.74
CA PRO A 452 -58.46 17.21 -63.83
C PRO A 452 -57.24 16.97 -62.92
N ARG A 453 -57.44 17.08 -61.61
CA ARG A 453 -56.43 16.73 -60.62
C ARG A 453 -56.02 15.29 -60.93
N ARG A 454 -54.83 15.09 -61.53
CA ARG A 454 -54.22 13.77 -61.64
C ARG A 454 -54.23 13.19 -60.24
N ALA A 455 -54.91 12.04 -60.07
CA ALA A 455 -55.04 11.37 -58.79
C ALA A 455 -53.65 11.30 -58.14
N ALA A 456 -53.50 11.93 -56.98
CA ALA A 456 -52.28 11.80 -56.21
C ALA A 456 -52.09 10.30 -55.94
N THR A 457 -51.09 9.68 -56.56
CA THR A 457 -50.62 8.38 -56.11
C THR A 457 -50.23 8.57 -54.65
N GLY A 458 -50.98 7.92 -53.77
CA GLY A 458 -50.98 8.22 -52.34
C GLY A 458 -49.59 8.20 -51.76
N VAL A 459 -49.34 9.07 -50.78
CA VAL A 459 -48.15 9.02 -49.93
C VAL A 459 -47.90 7.54 -49.55
N PRO A 460 -46.71 6.97 -49.84
CA PRO A 460 -46.42 5.59 -49.49
C PRO A 460 -46.72 5.38 -48.02
N ARG A 461 -47.58 4.42 -47.70
CA ARG A 461 -47.92 4.12 -46.30
C ARG A 461 -46.62 3.81 -45.56
N PRO A 462 -46.43 4.34 -44.32
CA PRO A 462 -45.30 3.94 -43.51
C PRO A 462 -45.25 2.42 -43.40
N ARG A 463 -44.05 1.83 -43.44
CA ARG A 463 -43.87 0.39 -43.24
C ARG A 463 -44.55 -0.02 -41.94
N THR A 464 -45.26 -1.14 -41.96
CA THR A 464 -45.82 -1.72 -40.72
C THR A 464 -44.68 -2.05 -39.76
N ALA A 465 -44.96 -2.03 -38.46
CA ALA A 465 -43.97 -2.39 -37.43
C ALA A 465 -43.34 -3.78 -37.68
N ALA A 466 -44.13 -4.71 -38.25
CA ALA A 466 -43.66 -6.04 -38.65
C ALA A 466 -42.62 -6.00 -39.77
N ALA A 467 -42.89 -5.26 -40.86
CA ALA A 467 -41.93 -5.11 -41.96
C ALA A 467 -40.65 -4.37 -41.55
N LEU A 468 -40.77 -3.48 -40.55
CA LEU A 468 -39.62 -2.80 -39.95
C LEU A 468 -38.75 -3.77 -39.14
N HIS A 469 -39.39 -4.58 -38.31
CA HIS A 469 -38.73 -5.58 -37.48
C HIS A 469 -38.01 -6.62 -38.36
N ASP A 470 -38.64 -7.08 -39.43
CA ASP A 470 -38.05 -8.04 -40.38
C ASP A 470 -36.83 -7.44 -41.10
N HIS A 471 -36.91 -6.16 -41.48
CA HIS A 471 -35.77 -5.44 -42.07
C HIS A 471 -34.60 -5.27 -41.10
N LEU A 472 -34.86 -5.05 -39.81
CA LEU A 472 -33.83 -4.98 -38.77
C LEU A 472 -33.16 -6.34 -38.48
N ARG A 473 -33.81 -7.45 -38.85
CA ARG A 473 -33.26 -8.81 -38.76
C ARG A 473 -32.41 -9.21 -39.98
N THR A 474 -32.47 -8.45 -41.09
CA THR A 474 -31.60 -8.72 -42.25
C THR A 474 -30.14 -8.41 -41.94
N GLY A 475 -29.23 -9.31 -42.32
CA GLY A 475 -27.80 -9.25 -41.94
C GLY A 475 -27.08 -7.97 -42.38
N ALA A 476 -27.39 -7.44 -43.57
CA ALA A 476 -26.76 -6.22 -44.09
C ALA A 476 -27.18 -4.96 -43.30
N THR A 477 -28.48 -4.81 -43.00
CA THR A 477 -28.99 -3.69 -42.19
C THR A 477 -28.49 -3.78 -40.75
N ARG A 478 -28.43 -4.99 -40.18
CA ARG A 478 -27.88 -5.22 -38.84
C ARG A 478 -26.40 -4.84 -38.76
N ALA A 479 -25.59 -5.19 -39.77
CA ALA A 479 -24.18 -4.82 -39.83
C ALA A 479 -23.97 -3.29 -39.93
N LEU A 480 -24.74 -2.61 -40.78
CA LEU A 480 -24.69 -1.14 -40.90
C LEU A 480 -25.09 -0.43 -39.60
N LEU A 481 -26.13 -0.93 -38.93
CA LEU A 481 -26.54 -0.39 -37.63
C LEU A 481 -25.45 -0.60 -36.58
N ARG A 482 -24.82 -1.78 -36.53
CA ARG A 482 -23.71 -2.05 -35.60
C ARG A 482 -22.58 -1.03 -35.77
N THR A 483 -22.13 -0.80 -37.00
CA THR A 483 -21.09 0.20 -37.30
C THR A 483 -21.53 1.62 -36.92
N ALA A 484 -22.77 2.00 -37.22
CA ALA A 484 -23.30 3.32 -36.90
C ALA A 484 -23.49 3.56 -35.39
N LEU A 485 -23.78 2.50 -34.63
CA LEU A 485 -24.02 2.53 -33.19
C LEU A 485 -22.74 2.46 -32.36
N ALA A 486 -21.59 2.07 -32.93
CA ALA A 486 -20.33 1.95 -32.21
C ALA A 486 -19.94 3.23 -31.44
N ALA A 487 -19.96 4.41 -32.10
CA ALA A 487 -19.60 5.67 -31.45
C ALA A 487 -20.61 6.12 -30.35
N PRO A 488 -21.95 6.02 -30.56
CA PRO A 488 -22.92 6.22 -29.49
C PRO A 488 -22.82 5.22 -28.34
N LEU A 489 -22.36 3.99 -28.60
CA LEU A 489 -22.26 2.91 -27.62
C LEU A 489 -21.04 3.08 -26.70
N ALA A 490 -19.94 3.67 -27.17
CA ALA A 490 -18.70 3.77 -26.39
C ALA A 490 -18.86 4.36 -24.96
N PRO A 491 -19.61 5.47 -24.74
CA PRO A 491 -19.84 5.96 -23.37
C PRO A 491 -20.66 5.00 -22.51
N LEU A 492 -21.62 4.29 -23.12
CA LEU A 492 -22.42 3.27 -22.43
C LEU A 492 -21.59 2.04 -22.12
N ALA A 493 -20.69 1.63 -23.02
CA ALA A 493 -19.77 0.52 -22.78
C ALA A 493 -18.84 0.80 -21.57
N GLY A 494 -18.32 2.04 -21.44
CA GLY A 494 -17.56 2.45 -20.27
C GLY A 494 -18.39 2.52 -18.98
N ALA A 495 -19.66 2.96 -19.06
CA ALA A 495 -20.57 2.96 -17.90
C ALA A 495 -21.04 1.55 -17.50
N LEU A 496 -20.99 0.59 -18.43
CA LEU A 496 -21.26 -0.83 -18.23
C LEU A 496 -19.99 -1.65 -17.96
N ASP A 497 -18.90 -0.98 -17.58
CA ASP A 497 -17.68 -1.65 -17.15
C ASP A 497 -17.96 -2.54 -15.94
N GLN A 498 -17.45 -3.77 -16.00
CA GLN A 498 -17.73 -4.80 -15.00
C GLN A 498 -17.24 -4.38 -13.61
N VAL A 499 -16.07 -3.75 -13.52
CA VAL A 499 -15.47 -3.34 -12.25
C VAL A 499 -16.25 -2.17 -11.67
N ALA A 500 -16.61 -1.18 -12.48
CA ALA A 500 -17.44 -0.05 -12.06
C ALA A 500 -18.82 -0.50 -11.52
N LEU A 501 -19.46 -1.47 -12.19
CA LEU A 501 -20.76 -2.00 -11.75
C LEU A 501 -20.65 -2.81 -10.45
N LEU A 502 -19.58 -3.57 -10.26
CA LEU A 502 -19.32 -4.27 -8.99
C LEU A 502 -19.04 -3.28 -7.85
N ALA A 503 -18.28 -2.21 -8.12
CA ALA A 503 -18.01 -1.17 -7.14
C ALA A 503 -19.28 -0.40 -6.72
N ALA A 504 -20.24 -0.23 -7.63
CA ALA A 504 -21.54 0.38 -7.34
C ALA A 504 -22.54 -0.58 -6.67
N THR A 505 -22.25 -1.89 -6.63
CA THR A 505 -23.15 -2.89 -6.07
C THR A 505 -23.19 -2.81 -4.54
N PRO A 506 -24.38 -2.75 -3.91
CA PRO A 506 -24.48 -2.77 -2.45
C PRO A 506 -23.82 -4.01 -1.86
N PHE A 507 -23.09 -3.85 -0.75
CA PHE A 507 -22.28 -4.92 -0.18
C PHE A 507 -23.06 -6.21 0.14
N GLY A 508 -24.33 -6.10 0.55
CA GLY A 508 -25.19 -7.27 0.81
C GLY A 508 -25.53 -8.10 -0.43
N HIS A 509 -25.33 -7.58 -1.65
CA HIS A 509 -25.42 -8.38 -2.88
C HIS A 509 -24.08 -9.04 -3.25
N LEU A 510 -22.96 -8.54 -2.72
CA LEU A 510 -21.63 -9.12 -2.90
C LEU A 510 -21.38 -10.24 -1.88
N VAL A 511 -21.70 -9.96 -0.61
CA VAL A 511 -21.58 -10.86 0.53
C VAL A 511 -22.94 -10.94 1.23
N PRO A 512 -23.78 -11.92 0.88
CA PRO A 512 -25.18 -11.92 1.32
C PRO A 512 -25.41 -12.28 2.78
N ASP A 513 -24.44 -12.91 3.44
CA ASP A 513 -24.50 -13.22 4.87
C ASP A 513 -23.20 -12.80 5.55
N ALA A 514 -23.29 -12.03 6.64
CA ALA A 514 -22.14 -11.53 7.38
C ALA A 514 -21.26 -12.66 7.95
N ARG A 515 -21.82 -13.85 8.19
CA ARG A 515 -21.07 -15.02 8.68
C ARG A 515 -20.13 -15.62 7.63
N MET A 516 -20.26 -15.23 6.36
CA MET A 516 -19.29 -15.59 5.31
C MET A 516 -17.95 -14.87 5.49
N LEU A 517 -17.96 -13.72 6.18
CA LEU A 517 -16.81 -12.85 6.42
C LEU A 517 -16.74 -12.40 7.89
N PRO A 518 -16.47 -13.34 8.83
CA PRO A 518 -16.31 -13.02 10.25
C PRO A 518 -15.10 -12.09 10.49
N PRO A 519 -14.98 -11.44 11.67
CA PRO A 519 -13.76 -10.71 12.03
C PRO A 519 -12.53 -11.61 11.95
N GLU A 520 -11.38 -11.02 11.61
CA GLU A 520 -10.11 -11.73 11.39
C GLU A 520 -10.24 -12.86 10.36
N SER A 521 -10.72 -12.51 9.17
CA SER A 521 -10.86 -13.47 8.07
C SER A 521 -10.38 -12.94 6.72
N LEU A 522 -9.77 -13.85 5.95
CA LEU A 522 -9.37 -13.66 4.57
C LEU A 522 -10.18 -14.61 3.67
N ARG A 523 -10.78 -14.08 2.60
CA ARG A 523 -11.62 -14.82 1.65
C ARG A 523 -11.20 -14.51 0.22
N PHE A 524 -10.68 -15.50 -0.50
CA PHE A 524 -10.48 -15.46 -1.93
C PHE A 524 -11.77 -15.85 -2.66
N PHE A 525 -11.95 -15.28 -3.86
CA PHE A 525 -13.10 -15.59 -4.70
C PHE A 525 -12.81 -15.41 -6.19
N HIS A 526 -13.60 -16.09 -7.01
CA HIS A 526 -13.77 -15.81 -8.43
C HIS A 526 -14.99 -14.93 -8.65
N VAL A 527 -14.97 -14.12 -9.72
CA VAL A 527 -16.11 -13.33 -10.14
C VAL A 527 -16.93 -14.11 -11.18
N ASP A 528 -18.20 -14.34 -10.89
CA ASP A 528 -19.16 -14.99 -11.78
C ASP A 528 -19.49 -14.08 -12.98
N ALA A 529 -18.94 -14.44 -14.14
CA ALA A 529 -19.16 -13.71 -15.40
C ALA A 529 -20.64 -13.71 -15.84
N GLN A 530 -21.40 -14.78 -15.56
CA GLN A 530 -22.81 -14.84 -15.92
C GLN A 530 -23.66 -13.96 -15.00
N TRP A 531 -23.29 -13.83 -13.72
CA TRP A 531 -23.92 -12.90 -12.80
C TRP A 531 -23.68 -11.45 -13.26
N CYS A 532 -22.44 -11.11 -13.64
CA CYS A 532 -22.12 -9.80 -14.21
C CYS A 532 -22.84 -9.53 -15.54
N ALA A 533 -23.01 -10.55 -16.38
CA ALA A 533 -23.80 -10.44 -17.61
C ALA A 533 -25.28 -10.14 -17.31
N ALA A 534 -25.89 -10.86 -16.36
CA ALA A 534 -27.26 -10.61 -15.92
C ALA A 534 -27.43 -9.19 -15.35
N LEU A 535 -26.45 -8.69 -14.57
CA LEU A 535 -26.44 -7.32 -14.08
C LEU A 535 -26.43 -6.28 -15.23
N ARG A 536 -25.55 -6.46 -16.23
CA ARG A 536 -25.50 -5.60 -17.43
C ARG A 536 -26.82 -5.67 -18.21
N ASP A 537 -27.40 -6.86 -18.32
CA ASP A 537 -28.69 -7.06 -18.99
C ASP A 537 -29.82 -6.32 -18.29
N GLY A 538 -29.78 -6.30 -16.96
CA GLY A 538 -30.62 -5.48 -16.10
C GLY A 538 -30.54 -4.00 -16.44
N VAL A 539 -29.33 -3.42 -16.44
CA VAL A 539 -29.11 -2.01 -16.81
C VAL A 539 -29.71 -1.70 -18.19
N LEU A 540 -29.41 -2.53 -19.19
CA LEU A 540 -29.85 -2.34 -20.57
C LEU A 540 -31.38 -2.44 -20.75
N SER A 541 -32.08 -3.16 -19.88
CA SER A 541 -33.54 -3.32 -19.95
C SER A 541 -34.32 -2.04 -19.60
N THR A 542 -33.68 -1.04 -18.99
CA THR A 542 -34.38 0.10 -18.35
C THR A 542 -34.88 1.15 -19.32
N GLY A 543 -36.15 1.20 -19.72
CA GLY A 543 -36.71 2.26 -20.60
C GLY A 543 -36.79 1.90 -22.10
N ILE A 544 -36.86 0.60 -22.37
CA ILE A 544 -37.27 0.05 -23.66
C ILE A 544 -38.77 0.37 -23.83
N GLY A 545 -39.13 1.13 -24.87
CA GLY A 545 -40.52 1.53 -25.12
C GLY A 545 -41.07 1.07 -26.47
N THR A 546 -40.22 0.57 -27.36
CA THR A 546 -40.59 0.19 -28.74
C THR A 546 -39.85 -1.07 -29.18
N SER A 547 -40.38 -1.75 -30.20
CA SER A 547 -39.68 -2.89 -30.85
C SER A 547 -38.35 -2.48 -31.51
N LEU A 548 -38.21 -1.20 -31.88
CA LEU A 548 -36.95 -0.64 -32.35
C LEU A 548 -35.92 -0.53 -31.21
N ASP A 549 -36.35 -0.06 -30.04
CA ASP A 549 -35.46 0.02 -28.86
C ASP A 549 -34.96 -1.37 -28.48
N ALA A 550 -35.83 -2.39 -28.52
CA ALA A 550 -35.44 -3.78 -28.28
C ALA A 550 -34.40 -4.27 -29.30
N ALA A 551 -34.62 -4.05 -30.60
CA ALA A 551 -33.68 -4.47 -31.65
C ALA A 551 -32.32 -3.75 -31.57
N VAL A 552 -32.31 -2.47 -31.20
CA VAL A 552 -31.07 -1.71 -30.94
C VAL A 552 -30.35 -2.26 -29.71
N ASN A 553 -31.10 -2.63 -28.67
CA ASN A 553 -30.55 -3.20 -27.45
C ASN A 553 -29.86 -4.55 -27.74
N ASP A 554 -30.44 -5.39 -28.59
CA ASP A 554 -29.80 -6.64 -29.03
C ASP A 554 -28.46 -6.37 -29.74
N ILE A 555 -28.40 -5.36 -30.60
CA ILE A 555 -27.15 -4.97 -31.28
C ILE A 555 -26.13 -4.42 -30.28
N ALA A 556 -26.57 -3.66 -29.28
CA ALA A 556 -25.71 -3.18 -28.21
C ALA A 556 -25.06 -4.34 -27.46
N ARG A 557 -25.86 -5.35 -27.06
CA ARG A 557 -25.39 -6.57 -26.40
C ARG A 557 -24.35 -7.32 -27.23
N GLU A 558 -24.58 -7.49 -28.54
CA GLU A 558 -23.64 -8.14 -29.46
C GLU A 558 -22.29 -7.40 -29.59
N THR A 559 -22.28 -6.10 -29.31
CA THR A 559 -21.10 -5.24 -29.49
C THR A 559 -20.31 -5.05 -28.20
N LEU A 560 -20.93 -5.33 -27.05
CA LEU A 560 -20.26 -5.24 -25.75
C LEU A 560 -19.32 -6.44 -25.57
N ASP A 561 -18.11 -6.17 -25.10
CA ASP A 561 -17.17 -7.23 -24.75
C ASP A 561 -17.75 -8.12 -23.65
N PRO A 562 -17.47 -9.44 -23.68
CA PRO A 562 -17.87 -10.34 -22.62
C PRO A 562 -17.22 -9.93 -21.28
N PRO A 563 -17.86 -10.22 -20.13
CA PRO A 563 -17.25 -9.97 -18.82
C PRO A 563 -15.87 -10.64 -18.71
N ARG A 564 -14.91 -9.89 -18.16
CA ARG A 564 -13.54 -10.35 -17.93
C ARG A 564 -13.52 -11.43 -16.84
N ARG A 565 -12.51 -12.29 -16.91
CA ARG A 565 -12.21 -13.24 -15.83
C ARG A 565 -11.52 -12.49 -14.70
N LEU A 566 -12.30 -12.06 -13.72
CA LEU A 566 -11.79 -11.42 -12.52
C LEU A 566 -11.74 -12.42 -11.35
N SER A 567 -10.76 -12.25 -10.49
CA SER A 567 -10.71 -12.87 -9.17
C SER A 567 -10.50 -11.79 -8.12
N GLY A 568 -10.44 -12.15 -6.84
CA GLY A 568 -10.20 -11.16 -5.81
C GLY A 568 -10.07 -11.75 -4.42
N LEU A 569 -9.92 -10.85 -3.47
CA LEU A 569 -9.92 -11.16 -2.05
C LEU A 569 -10.71 -10.12 -1.26
N LEU A 570 -11.31 -10.60 -0.19
CA LEU A 570 -11.91 -9.83 0.89
C LEU A 570 -11.12 -10.13 2.16
N MET A 571 -10.65 -9.09 2.83
CA MET A 571 -9.95 -9.20 4.11
C MET A 571 -10.68 -8.36 5.14
N ARG A 572 -11.19 -9.00 6.19
CA ARG A 572 -11.78 -8.31 7.33
C ARG A 572 -10.90 -8.55 8.55
N SER A 573 -10.11 -7.56 8.94
CA SER A 573 -9.11 -7.71 10.00
C SER A 573 -8.70 -6.35 10.58
N ALA A 574 -8.29 -6.35 11.86
CA ALA A 574 -7.55 -5.25 12.47
C ALA A 574 -6.30 -4.85 11.66
N LEU A 575 -5.73 -5.76 10.87
CA LEU A 575 -4.63 -5.48 9.95
C LEU A 575 -4.97 -4.36 8.96
N VAL A 576 -6.18 -4.33 8.41
CA VAL A 576 -6.60 -3.28 7.45
C VAL A 576 -6.61 -1.90 8.12
N LYS A 577 -6.91 -1.87 9.43
CA LYS A 577 -6.89 -0.64 10.23
C LYS A 577 -5.46 -0.22 10.58
N GLY A 578 -4.60 -1.17 10.95
CA GLY A 578 -3.20 -0.92 11.33
C GLY A 578 -2.31 -0.58 10.13
N TRP A 579 -2.53 -1.25 9.00
CA TRP A 579 -1.74 -1.14 7.76
C TRP A 579 -2.66 -0.91 6.54
N PRO A 580 -3.30 0.27 6.42
CA PRO A 580 -4.21 0.56 5.31
C PRO A 580 -3.53 0.55 3.94
N ASP A 581 -2.20 0.68 3.89
CA ASP A 581 -1.37 0.62 2.68
C ASP A 581 -0.70 -0.75 2.47
N VAL A 582 -1.20 -1.81 3.12
CA VAL A 582 -0.70 -3.18 2.94
C VAL A 582 -0.53 -3.50 1.46
N VAL A 583 0.66 -3.99 1.11
CA VAL A 583 1.03 -4.30 -0.26
C VAL A 583 0.51 -5.70 -0.59
N ILE A 584 -0.29 -5.80 -1.65
CA ILE A 584 -0.86 -7.06 -2.13
C ILE A 584 -0.35 -7.29 -3.54
N GLU A 585 0.25 -8.46 -3.75
CA GLU A 585 0.86 -8.84 -5.01
C GLU A 585 0.31 -10.17 -5.49
N PRO A 586 -0.74 -10.14 -6.32
CA PRO A 586 -1.22 -11.32 -7.02
C PRO A 586 -0.25 -11.68 -8.14
N GLN A 587 0.27 -12.90 -8.13
CA GLN A 587 1.33 -13.38 -9.00
C GLN A 587 0.88 -14.64 -9.75
N ARG A 588 1.37 -14.81 -10.98
CA ARG A 588 1.23 -16.02 -11.81
C ARG A 588 2.61 -16.64 -12.01
N THR A 589 2.73 -17.94 -11.83
CA THR A 589 4.00 -18.66 -11.96
C THR A 589 4.47 -18.61 -13.41
N GLY A 590 5.68 -18.08 -13.63
CA GLY A 590 6.32 -18.09 -14.94
C GLY A 590 6.88 -19.48 -15.29
N PRO A 591 7.38 -19.68 -16.52
CA PRO A 591 8.19 -20.86 -16.86
C PRO A 591 9.33 -21.06 -15.86
N ALA A 592 9.73 -22.32 -15.63
CA ALA A 592 10.79 -22.65 -14.67
C ALA A 592 12.06 -21.81 -14.91
N GLY A 593 12.47 -21.02 -13.90
CA GLY A 593 13.64 -20.14 -13.96
C GLY A 593 13.36 -18.67 -14.35
N THR A 594 12.11 -18.26 -14.48
CA THR A 594 11.71 -16.85 -14.70
C THR A 594 10.94 -16.29 -13.50
N ASP A 595 11.08 -14.99 -13.27
CA ASP A 595 10.33 -14.28 -12.22
C ASP A 595 8.82 -14.40 -12.42
N PRO A 596 8.03 -14.51 -11.33
CA PRO A 596 6.58 -14.58 -11.41
C PRO A 596 5.99 -13.32 -12.04
N GLN A 597 4.99 -13.48 -12.90
CA GLN A 597 4.30 -12.36 -13.52
C GLN A 597 3.30 -11.75 -12.53
N LEU A 598 3.43 -10.45 -12.24
CA LEU A 598 2.46 -9.71 -11.42
C LEU A 598 1.16 -9.47 -12.21
N LEU A 599 0.01 -9.68 -11.57
CA LEU A 599 -1.32 -9.38 -12.10
C LEU A 599 -1.80 -8.00 -11.63
N ASP A 600 -2.60 -7.34 -12.45
CA ASP A 600 -3.13 -6.00 -12.15
C ASP A 600 -4.29 -6.07 -11.15
N ILE A 601 -4.19 -5.28 -10.07
CA ILE A 601 -5.31 -5.00 -9.17
C ILE A 601 -6.16 -3.89 -9.81
N VAL A 602 -7.30 -4.27 -10.37
CA VAL A 602 -8.22 -3.35 -11.09
C VAL A 602 -9.15 -2.57 -10.15
N HIS A 603 -9.31 -3.02 -8.91
CA HIS A 603 -10.06 -2.30 -7.88
C HIS A 603 -9.51 -2.63 -6.51
N ARG A 604 -9.27 -1.60 -5.69
CA ARG A 604 -8.86 -1.71 -4.29
C ARG A 604 -9.62 -0.67 -3.48
N VAL A 605 -10.37 -1.09 -2.47
CA VAL A 605 -11.14 -0.18 -1.62
C VAL A 605 -11.21 -0.71 -0.20
N ILE A 606 -11.07 0.20 0.77
CA ILE A 606 -11.36 -0.07 2.18
C ILE A 606 -12.80 0.38 2.45
N ILE A 607 -13.63 -0.54 2.93
CA ILE A 607 -15.05 -0.33 3.23
C ILE A 607 -15.20 -0.30 4.76
N GLY A 608 -15.41 0.88 5.35
CA GLY A 608 -15.40 1.00 6.82
C GLY A 608 -13.96 0.96 7.39
N PRO A 609 -13.77 0.58 8.66
CA PRO A 609 -12.46 0.65 9.31
C PRO A 609 -11.57 -0.60 9.15
N ASP A 610 -12.15 -1.77 8.86
CA ASP A 610 -11.49 -3.08 9.00
C ASP A 610 -11.63 -4.00 7.77
N LEU A 611 -12.30 -3.56 6.70
CA LEU A 611 -12.63 -4.40 5.54
C LEU A 611 -11.98 -3.89 4.26
N LEU A 612 -11.15 -4.72 3.63
CA LEU A 612 -10.49 -4.47 2.35
C LEU A 612 -11.07 -5.38 1.26
N LEU A 613 -11.44 -4.79 0.13
CA LEU A 613 -11.85 -5.48 -1.10
C LEU A 613 -10.83 -5.20 -2.21
N CYS A 614 -10.30 -6.27 -2.81
CA CYS A 614 -9.45 -6.20 -3.99
C CYS A 614 -10.02 -7.05 -5.13
N LEU A 615 -10.07 -6.50 -6.34
CA LEU A 615 -10.35 -7.22 -7.59
C LEU A 615 -9.08 -7.26 -8.44
N VAL A 616 -8.77 -8.44 -8.95
CA VAL A 616 -7.59 -8.76 -9.74
C VAL A 616 -8.02 -9.17 -11.15
N ASP A 617 -7.32 -8.68 -12.16
CA ASP A 617 -7.51 -9.12 -13.54
C ASP A 617 -6.82 -10.47 -13.80
N GLY A 618 -7.61 -11.51 -13.96
CA GLY A 618 -7.15 -12.89 -14.05
C GLY A 618 -7.14 -13.61 -12.69
N VAL A 619 -6.64 -14.84 -12.70
CA VAL A 619 -6.50 -15.70 -11.51
C VAL A 619 -5.01 -15.83 -11.16
N PRO A 620 -4.61 -15.48 -9.93
CA PRO A 620 -3.23 -15.67 -9.45
C PRO A 620 -2.98 -17.12 -9.03
N ASP A 621 -1.74 -17.58 -9.22
CA ASP A 621 -1.22 -18.83 -8.62
C ASP A 621 -0.64 -18.57 -7.23
N GLN A 622 -0.34 -17.32 -6.89
CA GLN A 622 0.18 -16.94 -5.58
C GLN A 622 -0.30 -15.53 -5.24
N VAL A 623 -0.64 -15.27 -3.99
CA VAL A 623 -0.91 -13.91 -3.49
C VAL A 623 0.06 -13.62 -2.36
N VAL A 624 0.90 -12.60 -2.55
CA VAL A 624 1.88 -12.17 -1.55
C VAL A 624 1.36 -10.93 -0.84
N PHE A 625 1.35 -10.97 0.49
CA PHE A 625 1.11 -9.82 1.34
C PHE A 625 2.44 -9.33 1.90
N ARG A 626 2.68 -8.03 1.81
CA ARG A 626 3.82 -7.38 2.45
C ARG A 626 3.37 -6.21 3.31
N GLU A 627 4.06 -6.03 4.43
CA GLU A 627 3.96 -4.80 5.18
C GLU A 627 4.29 -3.60 4.25
N PRO A 628 3.56 -2.47 4.36
CA PRO A 628 3.96 -1.23 3.69
C PRO A 628 5.41 -0.93 4.02
N HIS A 629 6.16 -0.40 3.06
CA HIS A 629 7.55 -0.01 3.31
C HIS A 629 7.54 1.28 4.13
N GLU A 630 7.50 1.16 5.45
CA GLU A 630 7.68 2.27 6.38
C GLU A 630 9.14 2.26 6.82
N GLY A 631 10.00 3.03 6.15
CA GLY A 631 11.41 3.18 6.54
C GLY A 631 12.22 1.87 6.66
N ILE A 632 13.41 1.99 7.27
CA ILE A 632 14.21 0.84 7.72
C ILE A 632 14.27 0.96 9.23
N HIS A 633 13.80 -0.06 9.93
CA HIS A 633 13.83 -0.12 11.39
C HIS A 633 14.85 -1.14 11.87
N PHE A 634 15.37 -0.94 13.07
CA PHE A 634 16.34 -1.83 13.70
C PHE A 634 15.68 -2.54 14.88
N GLY A 635 15.96 -3.82 15.04
CA GLY A 635 15.32 -4.63 16.06
C GLY A 635 15.53 -6.12 15.83
N ILE A 636 14.55 -6.89 16.25
CA ILE A 636 14.49 -8.35 16.06
C ILE A 636 13.18 -8.72 15.39
N ASP A 637 13.12 -9.92 14.85
CA ASP A 637 11.89 -10.45 14.26
C ASP A 637 10.91 -10.89 15.37
N GLU A 638 9.63 -10.91 15.01
CA GLU A 638 8.58 -11.46 15.86
C GLU A 638 8.88 -12.92 16.23
N GLY A 639 8.77 -13.25 17.52
CA GLY A 639 9.19 -14.55 18.06
C GLY A 639 10.53 -14.52 18.79
N ASP A 640 11.05 -13.32 19.11
CA ASP A 640 12.26 -13.11 19.90
C ASP A 640 13.52 -13.70 19.23
N ARG A 641 13.65 -13.55 17.90
CA ARG A 641 14.76 -14.10 17.08
C ARG A 641 15.12 -13.14 15.94
N ILE A 642 16.23 -13.39 15.28
CA ILE A 642 16.71 -12.67 14.09
C ILE A 642 16.91 -13.68 12.96
N GLY A 643 16.27 -13.47 11.82
CA GLY A 643 16.53 -14.21 10.60
C GLY A 643 17.85 -13.74 9.99
N LEU A 644 18.88 -14.58 10.05
CA LEU A 644 20.21 -14.22 9.60
C LEU A 644 20.24 -13.87 8.10
N ARG A 645 21.02 -12.86 7.74
CA ARG A 645 21.16 -12.36 6.37
C ARG A 645 22.56 -12.61 5.83
N ARG A 646 22.68 -12.52 4.50
CA ARG A 646 23.96 -12.61 3.82
C ARG A 646 24.72 -11.31 4.00
N LEU A 647 25.96 -11.40 4.47
CA LEU A 647 26.92 -10.29 4.47
C LEU A 647 27.80 -10.28 3.21
N THR A 648 27.70 -11.33 2.39
CA THR A 648 28.40 -11.50 1.11
C THR A 648 27.43 -11.43 -0.05
N ASP A 649 27.90 -10.97 -1.22
CA ASP A 649 27.04 -10.74 -2.38
C ASP A 649 26.23 -11.99 -2.82
N PRO A 650 24.91 -11.85 -3.07
CA PRO A 650 24.05 -10.68 -2.79
C PRO A 650 23.81 -10.43 -1.29
N VAL A 651 24.23 -9.24 -0.82
CA VAL A 651 24.09 -8.81 0.58
C VAL A 651 22.63 -8.54 0.94
N GLY A 652 22.21 -8.94 2.15
CA GLY A 652 20.86 -8.72 2.69
C GLY A 652 19.86 -9.84 2.42
N ASP A 653 20.20 -10.79 1.55
CA ASP A 653 19.37 -11.97 1.29
C ASP A 653 19.25 -12.87 2.53
N SER A 654 18.08 -13.46 2.76
CA SER A 654 17.87 -14.37 3.89
C SER A 654 18.69 -15.66 3.76
N LEU A 655 19.39 -16.05 4.83
CA LEU A 655 20.03 -17.36 4.97
C LEU A 655 19.05 -18.48 5.33
N ARG A 656 17.78 -18.14 5.61
CA ARG A 656 16.76 -19.07 6.14
C ARG A 656 17.20 -19.78 7.43
N GLN A 657 18.00 -19.09 8.24
CA GLN A 657 18.44 -19.54 9.57
C GLN A 657 18.00 -18.51 10.60
N ALA A 658 17.45 -18.97 11.72
CA ALA A 658 17.11 -18.10 12.84
C ALA A 658 18.27 -18.05 13.84
N PHE A 659 18.44 -16.89 14.47
CA PHE A 659 19.40 -16.65 15.54
C PHE A 659 18.68 -16.03 16.76
N PRO A 660 18.82 -16.62 17.96
CA PRO A 660 19.39 -17.94 18.25
C PRO A 660 18.73 -19.08 17.45
N PRO A 661 19.38 -20.26 17.33
CA PRO A 661 18.79 -21.43 16.68
C PRO A 661 17.46 -21.86 17.29
N GLU A 662 16.56 -22.42 16.47
CA GLU A 662 15.29 -22.97 16.95
C GLU A 662 15.51 -24.04 18.03
N GLY A 663 14.79 -23.93 19.16
CA GLY A 663 14.94 -24.81 20.33
C GLY A 663 15.82 -24.27 21.45
N GLU A 664 16.62 -23.22 21.21
CA GLU A 664 17.31 -22.47 22.26
C GLU A 664 16.44 -21.33 22.83
N ALA A 665 16.80 -20.81 24.01
CA ALA A 665 16.24 -19.56 24.52
C ALA A 665 16.41 -18.43 23.48
N GLY A 666 15.38 -17.62 23.30
CA GLY A 666 15.37 -16.53 22.32
C GLY A 666 16.34 -15.40 22.63
N MET A 667 16.16 -14.28 21.95
CA MET A 667 16.97 -13.06 22.11
C MET A 667 16.98 -12.52 23.53
N SER A 668 15.96 -12.81 24.34
CA SER A 668 15.92 -12.57 25.78
C SER A 668 17.16 -13.03 26.55
N ARG A 669 17.93 -14.03 26.05
CA ARG A 669 19.21 -14.43 26.66
C ARG A 669 20.30 -13.36 26.58
N PHE A 670 20.23 -12.50 25.57
CA PHE A 670 21.17 -11.39 25.34
C PHE A 670 20.67 -10.08 25.95
N LEU A 671 19.61 -10.14 26.76
CA LEU A 671 19.00 -8.98 27.39
C LEU A 671 19.27 -9.01 28.90
N ARG A 672 19.62 -7.85 29.45
CA ARG A 672 19.73 -7.60 30.88
C ARG A 672 18.56 -6.73 31.38
N PRO A 673 18.12 -6.90 32.63
CA PRO A 673 17.06 -6.09 33.19
C PRO A 673 17.57 -4.69 33.56
N ALA A 674 16.68 -3.70 33.52
CA ALA A 674 16.97 -2.32 33.93
C ALA A 674 17.11 -2.15 35.46
N GLY A 675 16.63 -3.13 36.24
CA GLY A 675 16.73 -3.15 37.70
C GLY A 675 16.56 -4.57 38.26
N GLU A 676 16.76 -4.74 39.57
CA GLU A 676 16.61 -6.05 40.23
C GLU A 676 15.20 -6.63 40.03
N GLY A 677 15.11 -7.78 39.35
CA GLY A 677 13.84 -8.48 39.11
C GLY A 677 12.97 -7.91 37.99
N GLY A 678 13.46 -6.93 37.22
CA GLY A 678 12.75 -6.37 36.06
C GLY A 678 12.74 -7.28 34.83
N THR A 679 11.85 -6.99 33.88
CA THR A 679 11.86 -7.63 32.56
C THR A 679 13.19 -7.32 31.86
N PRO A 680 13.86 -8.32 31.23
CA PRO A 680 15.08 -8.07 30.49
C PRO A 680 14.76 -7.28 29.21
N GLU A 681 15.25 -6.05 29.15
CA GLU A 681 14.95 -5.07 28.09
C GLU A 681 16.20 -4.51 27.42
N ILE A 682 17.35 -4.52 28.12
CA ILE A 682 18.57 -3.85 27.69
C ILE A 682 19.47 -4.85 26.99
N LEU A 683 19.84 -4.57 25.74
CA LEU A 683 20.72 -5.40 24.95
C LEU A 683 22.15 -5.41 25.48
N ASP A 684 22.68 -6.59 25.75
CA ASP A 684 24.10 -6.83 25.98
C ASP A 684 24.80 -7.03 24.64
N VAL A 685 25.47 -5.98 24.16
CA VAL A 685 25.98 -5.92 22.79
C VAL A 685 27.34 -6.63 22.69
N GLY A 686 28.35 -6.14 23.41
CA GLY A 686 29.74 -6.58 23.24
C GLY A 686 30.43 -7.17 24.47
N THR A 687 29.87 -7.03 25.68
CA THR A 687 30.57 -7.43 26.91
C THR A 687 29.66 -8.21 27.86
N GLY A 688 29.91 -9.49 28.06
CA GLY A 688 29.10 -10.31 28.96
C GLY A 688 29.38 -11.78 28.76
N THR A 689 28.80 -12.65 29.60
CA THR A 689 28.85 -14.10 29.38
C THR A 689 28.05 -14.51 28.15
N ASP A 690 26.97 -13.79 27.88
CA ASP A 690 26.04 -14.00 26.76
C ASP A 690 25.84 -12.67 26.01
N ALA A 691 26.92 -12.11 25.45
CA ALA A 691 26.84 -10.90 24.63
C ALA A 691 26.43 -11.23 23.18
N LEU A 692 25.62 -10.35 22.57
CA LEU A 692 25.05 -10.55 21.25
C LEU A 692 26.12 -10.69 20.15
N VAL A 693 27.02 -9.71 20.07
CA VAL A 693 27.99 -9.59 18.97
C VAL A 693 28.93 -10.80 18.91
N PRO A 694 29.56 -11.27 20.01
CA PRO A 694 30.38 -12.47 19.96
C PRO A 694 29.61 -13.73 19.52
N ALA A 695 28.39 -13.92 20.02
CA ALA A 695 27.57 -15.08 19.69
C ALA A 695 27.11 -15.06 18.21
N MET A 696 26.70 -13.90 17.72
CA MET A 696 26.28 -13.70 16.33
C MET A 696 27.47 -13.83 15.36
N THR A 697 28.64 -13.31 15.74
CA THR A 697 29.89 -13.49 14.99
C THR A 697 30.20 -14.98 14.79
N ALA A 698 30.06 -15.79 15.85
CA ALA A 698 30.27 -17.23 15.76
C ALA A 698 29.27 -17.91 14.82
N ALA A 699 27.99 -17.53 14.87
CA ALA A 699 26.95 -18.05 13.99
C ALA A 699 27.20 -17.69 12.51
N LEU A 700 27.53 -16.42 12.23
CA LEU A 700 27.82 -15.95 10.88
C LEU A 700 29.09 -16.58 10.28
N ARG A 701 30.12 -16.83 11.10
CA ARG A 701 31.31 -17.60 10.69
C ARG A 701 30.95 -19.04 10.35
N ALA A 702 30.14 -19.69 11.16
CA ALA A 702 29.66 -21.04 10.87
C ALA A 702 28.83 -21.10 9.57
N ALA A 703 28.11 -20.03 9.25
CA ALA A 703 27.37 -19.86 8.00
C ALA A 703 28.23 -19.36 6.81
N GLY A 704 29.55 -19.20 6.99
CA GLY A 704 30.48 -18.75 5.94
C GLY A 704 30.28 -17.30 5.47
N GLN A 705 29.67 -16.45 6.31
CA GLN A 705 29.43 -15.03 5.99
C GLN A 705 30.54 -14.09 6.47
N LEU A 706 31.42 -14.56 7.36
CA LEU A 706 32.56 -13.82 7.89
C LEU A 706 33.83 -14.66 7.79
N ASP A 707 34.96 -14.00 7.53
CA ASP A 707 36.27 -14.64 7.62
C ASP A 707 36.56 -15.08 9.08
N PRO A 708 37.40 -16.11 9.28
CA PRO A 708 37.66 -16.69 10.61
C PRO A 708 38.10 -15.68 11.67
N ASP A 709 38.85 -14.66 11.27
CA ASP A 709 39.41 -13.63 12.16
C ASP A 709 38.72 -12.26 12.03
N ALA A 710 37.76 -12.10 11.10
CA ALA A 710 37.09 -10.82 10.90
C ALA A 710 36.08 -10.56 12.05
N PRO A 711 36.11 -9.37 12.69
CA PRO A 711 35.08 -8.97 13.64
C PRO A 711 33.77 -8.64 12.90
N LEU A 712 32.64 -8.78 13.59
CA LEU A 712 31.36 -8.27 13.10
C LEU A 712 31.34 -6.75 13.26
N GLY A 713 31.49 -6.01 12.15
CA GLY A 713 31.46 -4.55 12.16
C GLY A 713 30.05 -3.97 12.43
N PRO A 714 29.94 -2.72 12.88
CA PRO A 714 28.66 -2.04 13.13
C PRO A 714 27.71 -2.03 11.93
N GLY A 715 28.22 -1.85 10.71
CA GLY A 715 27.40 -1.87 9.49
C GLY A 715 26.88 -3.27 9.18
N ALA A 716 27.66 -4.32 9.46
CA ALA A 716 27.23 -5.70 9.31
C ALA A 716 26.21 -6.10 10.38
N LEU A 717 26.40 -5.68 11.64
CA LEU A 717 25.39 -5.84 12.69
C LEU A 717 24.10 -5.12 12.34
N ALA A 718 24.18 -3.92 11.77
CA ALA A 718 23.01 -3.17 11.31
C ALA A 718 22.20 -3.97 10.27
N VAL A 719 22.84 -4.64 9.31
CA VAL A 719 22.18 -5.54 8.34
C VAL A 719 21.42 -6.68 9.02
N GLU A 720 22.00 -7.30 10.04
CA GLU A 720 21.32 -8.36 10.80
C GLU A 720 20.16 -7.83 11.65
N LEU A 721 20.28 -6.62 12.19
CA LEU A 721 19.24 -5.98 12.99
C LEU A 721 18.16 -5.27 12.16
N VAL A 722 18.30 -5.15 10.83
CA VAL A 722 17.22 -4.60 10.00
C VAL A 722 15.96 -5.47 10.20
N ASN A 723 14.89 -4.87 10.70
CA ASN A 723 13.58 -5.52 10.71
C ASN A 723 13.03 -5.40 9.29
N ALA A 724 13.09 -6.50 8.53
CA ALA A 724 12.64 -6.51 7.15
C ALA A 724 11.10 -6.54 7.11
N PRO A 725 10.44 -5.78 6.21
CA PRO A 725 8.99 -5.81 6.09
C PRO A 725 8.53 -7.24 5.85
N GLN A 726 7.60 -7.69 6.69
CA GLN A 726 7.18 -9.09 6.68
C GLN A 726 6.52 -9.44 5.36
N ARG A 727 6.87 -10.62 4.82
CA ARG A 727 6.31 -11.16 3.57
C ARG A 727 5.65 -12.50 3.84
N ILE A 728 4.36 -12.60 3.56
CA ILE A 728 3.60 -13.85 3.61
C ILE A 728 3.04 -14.14 2.23
N ALA A 729 3.20 -15.38 1.77
CA ALA A 729 2.71 -15.81 0.47
C ALA A 729 1.68 -16.93 0.63
N PHE A 730 0.53 -16.76 -0.01
CA PHE A 730 -0.51 -17.77 -0.13
C PHE A 730 -0.40 -18.45 -1.49
N THR A 731 -0.28 -19.77 -1.49
CA THR A 731 -0.28 -20.59 -2.71
C THR A 731 -1.39 -21.64 -2.62
N PRO A 732 -2.20 -21.84 -3.67
CA PRO A 732 -3.18 -22.90 -3.71
C PRO A 732 -2.48 -24.27 -3.66
N ASP A 733 -3.08 -25.21 -2.92
CA ASP A 733 -2.58 -26.58 -2.85
C ASP A 733 -2.74 -27.25 -4.23
N PRO A 734 -1.66 -27.73 -4.87
CA PRO A 734 -1.73 -28.40 -6.17
C PRO A 734 -2.59 -29.68 -6.16
N ALA A 735 -2.93 -30.23 -4.99
CA ALA A 735 -3.74 -31.45 -4.85
C ALA A 735 -5.27 -31.20 -4.83
N GLY A 736 -5.74 -29.94 -4.84
CA GLY A 736 -7.13 -29.58 -4.57
C GLY A 736 -7.99 -29.14 -5.75
N GLN A 737 -7.65 -29.50 -7.00
CA GLN A 737 -8.57 -29.31 -8.14
C GLN A 737 -9.66 -30.40 -8.10
N SER A 738 -10.77 -30.12 -7.42
CA SER A 738 -12.03 -30.83 -7.60
C SER A 738 -13.20 -29.86 -7.61
#